data_AF-A0A177LX05-F1
#
_entry.id   AF-A0A177LX05-F1
#
_cell.length_a   1.000
_cell.length_b   1.000
_cell.length_c   1.000
_cell.angle_alpha   90.00
_cell.angle_beta   90.00
_cell.angle_gamma   90.00
#
_symmetry.space_group_name_H-M   'P 1'
#
loop_
_entity.id
_entity.type
_entity.pdbx_description
1 polymer ?
#
loop_
_entity_poly.entity_id
_entity_poly.type
_entity_poly.pdbx_seq_one_letter_code
_entity_poly.pdbx_strand_id
1 'polypeptide(L)'
;MDSNNTPPIIAIGASAGGLEAFEQFFTQVPANCSVAFVVIQHLDPNHQGMLPELLQRVTPLTVTQAGDRMKIAPNWVYVIPPNKDLSILHGKLHLLEPLAPKGLRLPIDSFFRALADDQHERATGVILSGMGSDGTLGLRAIKENAGLAVVQTPESAQFDSMPRSAINAGVADIVATPPELWGKILAYLQHSPRGLHAVPDIVLELKNQSALDQIVILLRERTGNDFLLYKKNTIYRRIERRMGLHQIESIAKYVRYLRENQQELDLLFKELLIGVTNFFRDPAVWEALKTDAIPELLAQYPAGKALRAWVAACSTGEEAYSLAIIFKEALAASQAPQPFKLQIFATDLDQDAIDKARQGLYPATIADDISAERLSRFFSKEGGGYRINKEIREMVIFAPHNVIMDPPFTKLDLLCCRNLLIYLSQELQKKLILLFHYALANQGILLLGNAETTGNTGHLFAVIDNKSRLYRRIGAPFPLDVDFPTKFFPIAPMTNDTDKTSSIANLQTLADQLLLQHFSPAAVLVNAGGDILYISGRTGKYLEPAAGKANWNIHAMAREGLRHELINALKKARSQVEAVHVAGLSVGTNGGSQIVNLTVQAITKPEALNGMLIVVFTDVAAAGAGSAIRKSPSATQKALQSELQQAREDLQSLREEMQTSQEELKSANEELQSTNEELQSTNEELTTSKEEMQSLNEELQTVNAELQVKVDDLSRASNDMNNLLNSMEIATIFLDNTLNIRRFTSHISHLFKVIAADVGRPLSDIVTDLDYPALQQDAQEVLRSLVFVEKQITARDSRWFKVRIMPYRTQDNLIDGVVITFIDISETKKLEAELRNSDEKTT
;
A
#
# COMPACT_ATOMS: atom_id res chain seq x y z
N MET A 1 1.63 -14.90 41.82
CA MET A 1 1.73 -13.46 41.53
C MET A 1 0.78 -13.19 40.37
N ASP A 2 -0.22 -12.36 40.62
CA ASP A 2 -1.53 -12.35 39.94
C ASP A 2 -1.46 -12.25 38.41
N SER A 3 -1.80 -13.35 37.74
CA SER A 3 -2.06 -13.36 36.30
C SER A 3 -3.34 -12.58 36.02
N ASN A 4 -3.16 -11.31 35.66
CA ASN A 4 -4.19 -10.36 35.29
C ASN A 4 -4.88 -10.83 33.99
N ASN A 5 -5.84 -11.75 34.11
CA ASN A 5 -6.52 -12.36 32.96
C ASN A 5 -7.65 -11.45 32.48
N THR A 6 -7.30 -10.36 31.80
CA THR A 6 -8.27 -9.48 31.10
C THR A 6 -9.06 -10.33 30.09
N PRO A 7 -10.39 -10.26 30.01
CA PRO A 7 -11.15 -10.96 28.96
C PRO A 7 -10.79 -10.40 27.57
N PRO A 8 -11.02 -11.14 26.47
CA PRO A 8 -10.93 -10.56 25.13
C PRO A 8 -11.90 -9.37 25.01
N ILE A 9 -11.44 -8.29 24.39
CA ILE A 9 -12.18 -7.03 24.31
C ILE A 9 -12.58 -6.75 22.86
N ILE A 10 -13.88 -6.58 22.64
CA ILE A 10 -14.48 -6.20 21.37
C ILE A 10 -14.91 -4.74 21.47
N ALA A 11 -14.19 -3.85 20.81
CA ALA A 11 -14.55 -2.45 20.71
C ALA A 11 -15.41 -2.21 19.47
N ILE A 12 -16.58 -1.61 19.65
CA ILE A 12 -17.55 -1.36 18.57
C ILE A 12 -17.69 0.15 18.41
N GLY A 13 -17.28 0.64 17.24
CA GLY A 13 -17.42 2.03 16.82
C GLY A 13 -18.61 2.21 15.89
N ALA A 14 -19.45 3.21 16.16
CA ALA A 14 -20.52 3.62 15.26
C ALA A 14 -20.76 5.14 15.34
N SER A 15 -21.49 5.69 14.38
CA SER A 15 -21.86 7.11 14.38
C SER A 15 -23.35 7.24 14.03
N ALA A 16 -23.69 8.00 12.98
CA ALA A 16 -25.04 8.11 12.47
C ALA A 16 -25.61 6.72 12.11
N GLY A 17 -26.82 6.44 12.61
CA GLY A 17 -27.49 5.14 12.42
C GLY A 17 -26.88 3.96 13.20
N GLY A 18 -25.99 4.23 14.15
CA GLY A 18 -25.34 3.18 14.94
C GLY A 18 -26.28 2.38 15.85
N LEU A 19 -27.38 2.98 16.34
CA LEU A 19 -28.30 2.33 17.29
C LEU A 19 -28.93 1.06 16.73
N GLU A 20 -29.51 1.13 15.53
CA GLU A 20 -30.13 -0.03 14.88
C GLU A 20 -29.11 -1.15 14.64
N ALA A 21 -27.89 -0.79 14.21
CA ALA A 21 -26.81 -1.74 14.03
C ALA A 21 -26.37 -2.40 15.35
N PHE A 22 -26.33 -1.64 16.46
CA PHE A 22 -26.06 -2.19 17.78
C PHE A 22 -27.16 -3.17 18.21
N GLU A 23 -28.43 -2.82 18.05
CA GLU A 23 -29.56 -3.69 18.43
C GLU A 23 -29.52 -5.01 17.65
N GLN A 24 -29.32 -4.94 16.33
CA GLN A 24 -29.20 -6.13 15.48
C GLN A 24 -28.01 -7.02 15.88
N PHE A 25 -26.86 -6.41 16.21
CA PHE A 25 -25.66 -7.13 16.65
C PHE A 25 -25.88 -7.79 18.02
N PHE A 26 -26.29 -7.02 19.04
CA PHE A 26 -26.38 -7.49 20.42
C PHE A 26 -27.52 -8.49 20.66
N THR A 27 -28.55 -8.49 19.81
CA THR A 27 -29.63 -9.52 19.83
C THR A 27 -29.07 -10.93 19.62
N GLN A 28 -27.94 -11.07 18.92
CA GLN A 28 -27.31 -12.36 18.63
C GLN A 28 -26.30 -12.79 19.70
N VAL A 29 -25.96 -11.92 20.66
CA VAL A 29 -24.91 -12.19 21.65
C VAL A 29 -25.51 -12.86 22.91
N PRO A 30 -25.06 -14.07 23.29
CA PRO A 30 -25.56 -14.76 24.47
C PRO A 30 -24.99 -14.20 25.78
N ALA A 31 -25.67 -14.45 26.90
CA ALA A 31 -25.30 -13.96 28.23
C ALA A 31 -23.90 -14.42 28.70
N ASN A 32 -23.47 -15.62 28.30
CA ASN A 32 -22.19 -16.23 28.68
C ASN A 32 -21.24 -16.30 27.48
N CYS A 33 -20.81 -15.13 26.99
CA CYS A 33 -19.92 -15.03 25.84
C CYS A 33 -18.43 -14.95 26.21
N SER A 34 -18.10 -14.79 27.50
CA SER A 34 -16.72 -14.72 28.04
C SER A 34 -15.84 -13.61 27.44
N VAL A 35 -16.45 -12.63 26.78
CA VAL A 35 -15.82 -11.44 26.20
C VAL A 35 -16.40 -10.18 26.80
N ALA A 36 -15.70 -9.06 26.67
CA ALA A 36 -16.19 -7.74 27.05
C ALA A 36 -16.39 -6.85 25.83
N PHE A 37 -17.40 -5.99 25.86
CA PHE A 37 -17.71 -5.05 24.78
C PHE A 37 -17.47 -3.62 25.22
N VAL A 38 -16.85 -2.81 24.37
CA VAL A 38 -16.72 -1.37 24.58
C VAL A 38 -17.36 -0.64 23.41
N VAL A 39 -18.44 0.08 23.66
CA VAL A 39 -19.23 0.79 22.64
C VAL A 39 -18.82 2.25 22.63
N ILE A 40 -18.33 2.71 21.48
CA ILE A 40 -17.94 4.09 21.22
C ILE A 40 -18.85 4.65 20.15
N GLN A 41 -19.61 5.69 20.51
CA GLN A 41 -20.45 6.42 19.59
C GLN A 41 -20.19 7.92 19.70
N HIS A 42 -20.22 8.62 18.56
CA HIS A 42 -20.33 10.08 18.55
C HIS A 42 -21.66 10.49 19.17
N LEU A 43 -21.64 10.93 20.44
CA LEU A 43 -22.82 11.39 21.16
C LEU A 43 -22.91 12.91 21.13
N ASP A 44 -24.06 13.47 20.74
CA ASP A 44 -24.35 14.90 20.92
C ASP A 44 -24.51 15.19 22.43
N PRO A 45 -23.77 16.16 23.00
CA PRO A 45 -23.85 16.52 24.42
C PRO A 45 -25.20 16.95 24.95
N ASN A 46 -26.11 17.37 24.06
CA ASN A 46 -27.45 17.79 24.45
C ASN A 46 -28.45 16.63 24.55
N HIS A 47 -28.07 15.42 24.14
CA HIS A 47 -28.85 14.21 24.41
C HIS A 47 -28.36 13.58 25.71
N GLN A 48 -29.24 13.50 26.71
CA GLN A 48 -28.99 12.61 27.86
C GLN A 48 -28.83 11.20 27.31
N GLY A 49 -27.64 10.62 27.49
CA GLY A 49 -27.24 9.37 26.84
C GLY A 49 -28.05 8.19 27.33
N MET A 50 -29.19 7.93 26.67
CA MET A 50 -30.06 6.78 26.93
C MET A 50 -29.52 5.46 26.33
N LEU A 51 -28.31 5.48 25.76
CA LEU A 51 -27.74 4.33 25.05
C LEU A 51 -27.54 3.11 25.97
N PRO A 52 -27.06 3.25 27.22
CA PRO A 52 -27.01 2.12 28.15
C PRO A 52 -28.40 1.51 28.40
N GLU A 53 -29.44 2.32 28.63
CA GLU A 53 -30.81 1.81 28.85
C GLU A 53 -31.40 1.15 27.61
N LEU A 54 -31.12 1.69 26.42
CA LEU A 54 -31.59 1.12 25.15
C LEU A 54 -30.93 -0.23 24.88
N LEU A 55 -29.60 -0.31 25.00
CA LEU A 55 -28.87 -1.57 24.82
C LEU A 55 -29.26 -2.61 25.86
N GLN A 56 -29.50 -2.22 27.11
CA GLN A 56 -29.90 -3.15 28.17
C GLN A 56 -31.23 -3.85 27.87
N ARG A 57 -32.11 -3.27 27.05
CA ARG A 57 -33.38 -3.90 26.62
C ARG A 57 -33.21 -5.01 25.59
N VAL A 58 -32.11 -4.98 24.82
CA VAL A 58 -31.88 -5.90 23.70
C VAL A 58 -30.81 -6.96 24.00
N THR A 59 -29.98 -6.76 25.02
CA THR A 59 -28.94 -7.72 25.41
C THR A 59 -29.13 -8.28 26.82
N PRO A 60 -28.87 -9.58 27.04
CA PRO A 60 -28.81 -10.16 28.39
C PRO A 60 -27.51 -9.80 29.14
N LEU A 61 -26.56 -9.12 28.49
CA LEU A 61 -25.31 -8.67 29.10
C LEU A 61 -25.56 -7.48 30.06
N THR A 62 -24.64 -7.28 31.01
CA THR A 62 -24.70 -6.11 31.89
C THR A 62 -24.20 -4.89 31.13
N VAL A 63 -25.06 -3.89 30.92
CA VAL A 63 -24.70 -2.65 30.23
C VAL A 63 -24.48 -1.53 31.24
N THR A 64 -23.34 -0.86 31.16
CA THR A 64 -22.99 0.26 32.04
C THR A 64 -22.28 1.37 31.26
N GLN A 65 -22.39 2.59 31.75
CA GLN A 65 -21.52 3.67 31.32
C GLN A 65 -20.09 3.44 31.83
N ALA A 66 -19.08 3.72 31.00
CA ALA A 66 -17.67 3.56 31.35
C ALA A 66 -17.24 4.64 32.36
N GLY A 67 -16.60 4.22 33.45
CA GLY A 67 -16.01 5.10 34.47
C GLY A 67 -14.49 5.22 34.35
N ASP A 68 -13.91 6.24 34.99
CA ASP A 68 -12.45 6.39 35.04
C ASP A 68 -11.80 5.28 35.89
N ARG A 69 -10.68 4.74 35.40
CA ARG A 69 -9.91 3.62 35.97
C ARG A 69 -10.73 2.33 36.17
N MET A 70 -11.82 2.18 35.42
CA MET A 70 -12.74 1.04 35.55
C MET A 70 -12.11 -0.23 34.98
N LYS A 71 -12.02 -1.30 35.76
CA LYS A 71 -11.53 -2.61 35.28
C LYS A 71 -12.60 -3.29 34.43
N ILE A 72 -12.18 -3.84 33.29
CA ILE A 72 -13.06 -4.54 32.35
C ILE A 72 -13.34 -5.96 32.84
N ALA A 73 -14.61 -6.37 32.80
CA ALA A 73 -15.10 -7.69 33.18
C ALA A 73 -15.77 -8.40 31.98
N PRO A 74 -15.71 -9.75 31.91
CA PRO A 74 -16.39 -10.50 30.87
C PRO A 74 -17.91 -10.42 31.01
N ASN A 75 -18.63 -10.56 29.89
CA ASN A 75 -20.09 -10.48 29.76
C ASN A 75 -20.68 -9.09 30.06
N TRP A 76 -19.88 -8.04 29.87
CA TRP A 76 -20.28 -6.65 30.10
C TRP A 76 -20.18 -5.83 28.82
N VAL A 77 -21.04 -4.81 28.72
CA VAL A 77 -21.01 -3.77 27.69
C VAL A 77 -20.74 -2.43 28.36
N TYR A 78 -19.62 -1.81 28.00
CA TYR A 78 -19.21 -0.50 28.50
C TYR A 78 -19.46 0.56 27.45
N VAL A 79 -20.26 1.58 27.78
CA VAL A 79 -20.62 2.66 26.85
C VAL A 79 -19.86 3.93 27.20
N ILE A 80 -19.23 4.57 26.22
CA ILE A 80 -18.53 5.84 26.41
C ILE A 80 -19.47 6.94 26.98
N PRO A 81 -19.06 7.69 28.02
CA PRO A 81 -19.84 8.82 28.51
C PRO A 81 -19.84 10.01 27.52
N PRO A 82 -20.90 10.83 27.50
CA PRO A 82 -20.94 12.01 26.64
C PRO A 82 -19.82 12.98 27.00
N ASN A 83 -19.31 13.72 26.01
CA ASN A 83 -18.27 14.74 26.18
C ASN A 83 -16.92 14.26 26.76
N LYS A 84 -16.61 12.96 26.69
CA LYS A 84 -15.32 12.43 27.13
C LYS A 84 -14.66 11.61 26.03
N ASP A 85 -13.34 11.56 26.06
CA ASP A 85 -12.57 10.59 25.27
C ASP A 85 -12.28 9.38 26.15
N LEU A 86 -12.24 8.20 25.54
CA LEU A 86 -11.98 6.94 26.22
C LEU A 86 -10.62 6.39 25.80
N SER A 87 -9.87 5.85 26.75
CA SER A 87 -8.62 5.12 26.50
C SER A 87 -8.56 3.87 27.39
N ILE A 88 -7.59 2.99 27.16
CA ILE A 88 -7.39 1.76 27.94
C ILE A 88 -5.90 1.59 28.27
N LEU A 89 -5.62 1.17 29.51
CA LEU A 89 -4.28 0.83 29.96
C LEU A 89 -4.34 -0.28 31.01
N HIS A 90 -3.58 -1.34 30.80
CA HIS A 90 -3.51 -2.54 31.62
C HIS A 90 -4.91 -3.14 31.92
N GLY A 91 -5.78 -3.18 30.91
CA GLY A 91 -7.14 -3.69 31.04
C GLY A 91 -8.11 -2.81 31.85
N LYS A 92 -7.77 -1.53 32.05
CA LYS A 92 -8.62 -0.54 32.73
C LYS A 92 -8.98 0.59 31.77
N LEU A 93 -10.26 0.97 31.76
CA LEU A 93 -10.76 2.12 31.01
C LEU A 93 -10.37 3.42 31.71
N HIS A 94 -9.93 4.40 30.94
CA HIS A 94 -9.54 5.72 31.41
C HIS A 94 -10.33 6.79 30.67
N LEU A 95 -10.89 7.74 31.43
CA LEU A 95 -11.62 8.87 30.85
C LEU A 95 -10.71 10.09 30.74
N LEU A 96 -10.65 10.67 29.55
CA LEU A 96 -9.84 11.83 29.25
C LEU A 96 -10.72 13.03 28.90
N GLU A 97 -10.22 14.22 29.18
CA GLU A 97 -10.85 15.46 28.73
C GLU A 97 -10.48 15.71 27.26
N PRO A 98 -11.47 15.91 26.38
CA PRO A 98 -11.18 16.03 24.97
C PRO A 98 -10.49 17.36 24.63
N LEU A 99 -9.32 17.28 23.99
CA LEU A 99 -8.45 18.42 23.67
C LEU A 99 -8.91 19.20 22.43
N ALA A 100 -9.67 18.56 21.53
CA ALA A 100 -10.11 19.13 20.25
C ALA A 100 -11.59 19.60 20.27
N PRO A 101 -12.00 20.55 19.39
CA PRO A 101 -13.41 20.90 19.19
C PRO A 101 -14.21 19.77 18.53
N LYS A 102 -15.55 19.73 18.73
CA LYS A 102 -16.45 18.61 18.35
C LYS A 102 -16.36 18.11 16.89
N GLY A 103 -15.93 18.94 15.94
CA GLY A 103 -15.85 18.58 14.51
C GLY A 103 -14.55 17.91 14.07
N LEU A 104 -13.56 17.82 14.95
CA LEU A 104 -12.23 17.24 14.68
C LEU A 104 -11.93 16.04 15.60
N ARG A 105 -12.92 15.56 16.36
CA ARG A 105 -12.71 14.44 17.29
C ARG A 105 -12.85 13.11 16.54
N LEU A 106 -11.86 12.24 16.70
CA LEU A 106 -11.87 10.85 16.23
C LEU A 106 -11.77 9.87 17.42
N PRO A 107 -12.81 9.79 18.28
CA PRO A 107 -12.80 8.95 19.48
C PRO A 107 -12.71 7.45 19.17
N ILE A 108 -13.23 6.99 18.02
CA ILE A 108 -13.16 5.58 17.65
C ILE A 108 -11.72 5.21 17.30
N ASP A 109 -11.06 5.99 16.42
CA ASP A 109 -9.64 5.77 16.09
C ASP A 109 -8.75 5.83 17.33
N SER A 110 -8.97 6.82 18.19
CA SER A 110 -8.17 7.01 19.41
C SER A 110 -8.27 5.82 20.37
N PHE A 111 -9.49 5.33 20.63
CA PHE A 111 -9.67 4.16 21.48
C PHE A 111 -9.15 2.88 20.83
N PHE A 112 -9.39 2.68 19.54
CA PHE A 112 -8.91 1.48 18.83
C PHE A 112 -7.39 1.38 18.82
N ARG A 113 -6.66 2.50 18.71
CA ARG A 113 -5.19 2.54 18.86
C ARG A 113 -4.77 2.13 20.27
N ALA A 114 -5.37 2.73 21.31
CA ALA A 114 -5.08 2.37 22.69
C ALA A 114 -5.38 0.89 22.98
N LEU A 115 -6.47 0.35 22.41
CA LEU A 115 -6.82 -1.06 22.52
C LEU A 115 -5.80 -1.97 21.84
N ALA A 116 -5.34 -1.58 20.66
CA ALA A 116 -4.31 -2.32 19.93
C ALA A 116 -2.99 -2.37 20.73
N ASP A 117 -2.61 -1.26 21.35
CA ASP A 117 -1.40 -1.17 22.18
C ASP A 117 -1.51 -1.96 23.49
N ASP A 118 -2.70 -2.04 24.09
CA ASP A 118 -2.91 -2.71 25.39
C ASP A 118 -3.21 -4.21 25.27
N GLN A 119 -4.04 -4.61 24.30
CA GLN A 119 -4.53 -5.99 24.14
C GLN A 119 -3.86 -6.77 23.02
N HIS A 120 -3.08 -6.10 22.17
CA HIS A 120 -2.36 -6.69 21.05
C HIS A 120 -3.25 -7.61 20.17
N GLU A 121 -2.93 -8.90 20.05
CA GLU A 121 -3.65 -9.89 19.24
C GLU A 121 -5.07 -10.20 19.74
N ARG A 122 -5.37 -9.79 20.98
CA ARG A 122 -6.69 -9.99 21.61
C ARG A 122 -7.62 -8.81 21.38
N ALA A 123 -7.13 -7.74 20.75
CA ALA A 123 -7.94 -6.60 20.34
C ALA A 123 -8.85 -6.99 19.16
N THR A 124 -10.15 -6.73 19.31
CA THR A 124 -11.11 -6.82 18.20
C THR A 124 -11.76 -5.46 18.02
N GLY A 125 -11.65 -4.89 16.83
CA GLY A 125 -12.34 -3.66 16.46
C GLY A 125 -13.48 -3.96 15.49
N VAL A 126 -14.64 -3.37 15.74
CA VAL A 126 -15.84 -3.52 14.91
C VAL A 126 -16.31 -2.14 14.49
N ILE A 127 -16.45 -1.90 13.19
CA ILE A 127 -17.08 -0.69 12.64
C ILE A 127 -18.47 -1.03 12.14
N LEU A 128 -19.46 -0.29 12.63
CA LEU A 128 -20.85 -0.36 12.19
C LEU A 128 -21.24 0.94 11.44
N SER A 129 -22.53 1.08 11.13
CA SER A 129 -23.11 2.25 10.46
C SER A 129 -22.61 3.58 11.03
N GLY A 130 -22.21 4.48 10.13
CA GLY A 130 -21.67 5.78 10.52
C GLY A 130 -21.28 6.67 9.34
N MET A 131 -21.14 7.97 9.64
CA MET A 131 -20.60 8.96 8.72
C MET A 131 -19.09 9.17 8.93
N GLY A 132 -18.36 9.43 7.85
CA GLY A 132 -16.94 9.84 7.91
C GLY A 132 -15.97 8.66 7.78
N SER A 133 -14.80 8.77 8.41
CA SER A 133 -13.73 7.76 8.35
C SER A 133 -13.18 7.34 9.72
N ASP A 134 -13.78 7.85 10.81
CA ASP A 134 -13.40 7.58 12.20
C ASP A 134 -13.54 6.08 12.51
N GLY A 135 -12.42 5.45 12.88
CA GLY A 135 -12.27 4.01 13.10
C GLY A 135 -11.36 3.33 12.09
N THR A 136 -11.15 3.91 10.89
CA THR A 136 -10.32 3.30 9.84
C THR A 136 -8.86 3.18 10.25
N LEU A 137 -8.29 4.22 10.86
CA LEU A 137 -6.90 4.21 11.31
C LEU A 137 -6.72 3.34 12.56
N GLY A 138 -7.74 3.30 13.42
CA GLY A 138 -7.83 2.45 14.59
C GLY A 138 -7.86 0.97 14.22
N LEU A 139 -8.72 0.57 13.27
CA LEU A 139 -8.77 -0.80 12.75
C LEU A 139 -7.43 -1.20 12.13
N ARG A 140 -6.76 -0.26 11.44
CA ARG A 140 -5.41 -0.49 10.92
C ARG A 140 -4.46 -0.84 12.06
N ALA A 141 -4.42 -0.05 13.14
CA ALA A 141 -3.58 -0.32 14.31
C ALA A 141 -3.90 -1.66 15.00
N ILE A 142 -5.18 -2.03 15.10
CA ILE A 142 -5.61 -3.33 15.63
C ILE A 142 -5.06 -4.47 14.78
N LYS A 143 -5.23 -4.39 13.46
CA LYS A 143 -4.73 -5.37 12.49
C LYS A 143 -3.20 -5.51 12.58
N GLU A 144 -2.48 -4.40 12.71
CA GLU A 144 -1.04 -4.43 12.94
C GLU A 144 -0.64 -5.13 14.22
N ASN A 145 -1.44 -5.10 15.27
CA ASN A 145 -1.14 -5.84 16.48
C ASN A 145 -1.55 -7.33 16.41
N ALA A 146 -1.97 -7.79 15.22
CA ALA A 146 -2.54 -9.11 14.95
C ALA A 146 -3.92 -9.30 15.58
N GLY A 147 -4.62 -8.21 15.88
CA GLY A 147 -6.01 -8.21 16.28
C GLY A 147 -6.94 -8.41 15.09
N LEU A 148 -8.25 -8.47 15.38
CA LEU A 148 -9.30 -8.71 14.41
C LEU A 148 -10.00 -7.39 14.03
N ALA A 149 -10.07 -7.07 12.74
CA ALA A 149 -10.80 -5.93 12.22
C ALA A 149 -12.07 -6.37 11.48
N VAL A 150 -13.22 -5.93 11.98
CA VAL A 150 -14.54 -6.36 11.51
C VAL A 150 -15.34 -5.15 11.08
N VAL A 151 -16.03 -5.25 9.94
CA VAL A 151 -16.79 -4.14 9.37
C VAL A 151 -18.17 -4.62 8.91
N GLN A 152 -19.19 -3.81 9.17
CA GLN A 152 -20.53 -4.02 8.64
C GLN A 152 -20.56 -3.90 7.10
N THR A 153 -21.35 -4.74 6.42
CA THR A 153 -21.61 -4.58 4.96
C THR A 153 -22.22 -3.21 4.66
N PRO A 154 -21.66 -2.40 3.73
CA PRO A 154 -22.18 -1.09 3.36
C PRO A 154 -23.68 -1.09 3.04
N GLU A 155 -24.17 -2.14 2.39
CA GLU A 155 -25.56 -2.29 1.95
C GLU A 155 -26.55 -2.39 3.12
N SER A 156 -26.08 -2.88 4.27
CA SER A 156 -26.89 -3.01 5.49
C SER A 156 -26.78 -1.79 6.41
N ALA A 157 -25.87 -0.85 6.12
CA ALA A 157 -25.62 0.30 6.96
C ALA A 157 -26.57 1.43 6.58
N GLN A 158 -27.22 2.05 7.58
CA GLN A 158 -28.04 3.25 7.34
C GLN A 158 -27.18 4.40 6.80
N PHE A 159 -25.93 4.48 7.26
CA PHE A 159 -24.89 5.36 6.74
C PHE A 159 -23.63 4.53 6.47
N ASP A 160 -23.24 4.47 5.21
CA ASP A 160 -22.26 3.51 4.72
C ASP A 160 -20.85 4.07 4.54
N SER A 161 -20.67 5.39 4.63
CA SER A 161 -19.36 6.03 4.38
C SER A 161 -18.25 5.54 5.32
N MET A 162 -18.55 5.33 6.61
CA MET A 162 -17.57 4.83 7.58
C MET A 162 -17.19 3.35 7.30
N PRO A 163 -18.15 2.41 7.14
CA PRO A 163 -17.84 1.06 6.64
C PRO A 163 -17.06 1.03 5.32
N ARG A 164 -17.47 1.82 4.31
CA ARG A 164 -16.77 1.90 3.01
C ARG A 164 -15.34 2.40 3.17
N SER A 165 -15.11 3.38 4.06
CA SER A 165 -13.77 3.91 4.30
C SER A 165 -12.82 2.81 4.79
N ALA A 166 -13.26 1.99 5.75
CA ALA A 166 -12.46 0.88 6.28
C ALA A 166 -12.25 -0.24 5.24
N ILE A 167 -13.27 -0.56 4.44
CA ILE A 167 -13.15 -1.57 3.37
C ILE A 167 -12.20 -1.10 2.27
N ASN A 168 -12.37 0.13 1.76
CA ASN A 168 -11.53 0.72 0.72
C ASN A 168 -10.08 0.90 1.19
N ALA A 169 -9.87 1.12 2.49
CA ALA A 169 -8.54 1.16 3.08
C ALA A 169 -7.86 -0.21 3.16
N GLY A 170 -8.57 -1.31 2.90
CA GLY A 170 -8.06 -2.68 2.96
C GLY A 170 -7.85 -3.21 4.38
N VAL A 171 -8.45 -2.56 5.39
CA VAL A 171 -8.23 -2.90 6.79
C VAL A 171 -9.25 -3.91 7.34
N ALA A 172 -10.38 -4.11 6.66
CA ALA A 172 -11.41 -5.07 7.07
C ALA A 172 -10.97 -6.53 6.81
N ASP A 173 -11.04 -7.38 7.83
CA ASP A 173 -10.81 -8.83 7.69
C ASP A 173 -12.11 -9.59 7.47
N ILE A 174 -13.16 -9.16 8.17
CA ILE A 174 -14.49 -9.74 8.10
C ILE A 174 -15.46 -8.63 7.71
N VAL A 175 -16.20 -8.86 6.63
CA VAL A 175 -17.32 -8.03 6.21
C VAL A 175 -18.59 -8.88 6.26
N ALA A 176 -19.59 -8.44 7.02
CA ALA A 176 -20.89 -9.14 7.13
C ALA A 176 -21.99 -8.20 7.65
N THR A 177 -23.24 -8.67 7.62
CA THR A 177 -24.37 -7.93 8.21
C THR A 177 -24.31 -7.98 9.75
N PRO A 178 -24.85 -7.00 10.49
CA PRO A 178 -24.75 -6.97 11.96
C PRO A 178 -25.18 -8.27 12.68
N PRO A 179 -26.25 -8.97 12.25
CA PRO A 179 -26.61 -10.26 12.84
C PRO A 179 -25.58 -11.37 12.63
N GLU A 180 -24.82 -11.34 11.53
CA GLU A 180 -23.80 -12.36 11.21
C GLU A 180 -22.46 -12.10 11.90
N LEU A 181 -22.17 -10.84 12.27
CA LEU A 181 -20.87 -10.43 12.80
C LEU A 181 -20.48 -11.21 14.05
N TRP A 182 -21.39 -11.37 15.02
CA TRP A 182 -21.10 -12.11 16.25
C TRP A 182 -20.68 -13.56 15.97
N GLY A 183 -21.40 -14.26 15.09
CA GLY A 183 -21.07 -15.64 14.73
C GLY A 183 -19.68 -15.77 14.12
N LYS A 184 -19.30 -14.84 13.24
CA LYS A 184 -17.97 -14.81 12.62
C LYS A 184 -16.86 -14.44 13.63
N ILE A 185 -17.11 -13.48 14.52
CA ILE A 185 -16.16 -13.11 15.59
C ILE A 185 -15.95 -14.30 16.54
N LEU A 186 -17.03 -14.96 16.95
CA LEU A 186 -16.97 -16.11 17.83
C LEU A 186 -16.18 -17.27 17.19
N ALA A 187 -16.45 -17.56 15.92
CA ALA A 187 -15.69 -18.57 15.18
C ALA A 187 -14.19 -18.25 15.17
N TYR A 188 -13.81 -16.99 14.92
CA TYR A 188 -12.41 -16.57 15.00
C TYR A 188 -11.82 -16.74 16.40
N LEU A 189 -12.52 -16.29 17.46
CA LEU A 189 -12.04 -16.36 18.84
C LEU A 189 -11.95 -17.80 19.38
N GLN A 190 -12.72 -18.74 18.83
CA GLN A 190 -12.63 -20.16 19.19
C GLN A 190 -11.43 -20.85 18.54
N HIS A 191 -11.08 -20.48 17.30
CA HIS A 191 -10.00 -21.10 16.54
C HIS A 191 -8.67 -20.35 16.68
N SER A 192 -8.68 -19.15 17.27
CA SER A 192 -7.48 -18.40 17.58
C SER A 192 -6.78 -19.02 18.82
N PRO A 193 -5.50 -19.43 18.72
CA PRO A 193 -4.76 -20.05 19.83
C PRO A 193 -4.56 -19.15 21.06
N ARG A 194 -4.83 -17.84 20.92
CA ARG A 194 -4.85 -16.84 22.02
C ARG A 194 -6.22 -16.18 22.24
N GLY A 195 -7.29 -16.82 21.73
CA GLY A 195 -8.67 -16.39 21.87
C GLY A 195 -9.29 -16.73 23.23
N LEU A 196 -10.40 -17.47 23.26
CA LEU A 196 -11.15 -17.79 24.48
C LEU A 196 -10.40 -18.69 25.48
N HIS A 197 -9.41 -19.46 25.01
CA HIS A 197 -8.59 -20.35 25.80
C HIS A 197 -7.11 -20.07 25.53
N ALA A 198 -6.47 -19.22 26.34
CA ALA A 198 -5.03 -19.02 26.27
C ALA A 198 -4.30 -20.30 26.70
N VAL A 199 -3.65 -20.99 25.76
CA VAL A 199 -2.74 -22.10 26.08
C VAL A 199 -1.33 -21.53 26.31
N PRO A 200 -0.61 -21.90 27.39
CA PRO A 200 0.74 -21.38 27.64
C PRO A 200 1.75 -21.80 26.57
N ASP A 201 2.62 -20.85 26.19
CA ASP A 201 3.53 -20.81 25.02
C ASP A 201 4.56 -21.97 24.86
N ILE A 202 4.64 -22.98 25.75
CA ILE A 202 5.89 -23.78 25.88
C ILE A 202 5.87 -25.13 25.12
N VAL A 203 4.72 -25.62 24.63
CA VAL A 203 4.63 -27.02 24.10
C VAL A 203 4.55 -27.12 22.57
N LEU A 204 4.22 -26.05 21.83
CA LEU A 204 4.03 -26.11 20.36
C LEU A 204 5.28 -25.80 19.52
N GLU A 205 6.36 -25.27 20.10
CA GLU A 205 7.49 -24.68 19.36
C GLU A 205 8.42 -25.68 18.61
N LEU A 206 8.37 -26.98 18.91
CA LEU A 206 9.34 -27.95 18.36
C LEU A 206 8.80 -28.85 17.22
N LYS A 207 7.48 -29.07 17.12
CA LYS A 207 6.89 -29.89 16.03
C LYS A 207 6.50 -29.08 14.78
N ASN A 208 6.39 -27.76 14.91
CA ASN A 208 5.88 -26.89 13.83
C ASN A 208 6.98 -26.16 13.03
N GLN A 209 8.26 -26.28 13.40
CA GLN A 209 9.35 -25.58 12.69
C GLN A 209 9.43 -25.97 11.21
N SER A 210 9.34 -27.27 10.90
CA SER A 210 9.35 -27.74 9.50
C SER A 210 8.17 -27.21 8.68
N ALA A 211 6.99 -27.04 9.30
CA ALA A 211 5.83 -26.50 8.60
C ALA A 211 5.95 -24.98 8.39
N LEU A 212 6.50 -24.25 9.36
CA LEU A 212 6.80 -22.82 9.20
C LEU A 212 7.82 -22.59 8.09
N ASP A 213 8.89 -23.37 8.05
CA ASP A 213 9.91 -23.29 7.00
C ASP A 213 9.29 -23.58 5.62
N GLN A 214 8.36 -24.53 5.53
CA GLN A 214 7.61 -24.77 4.30
C GLN A 214 6.76 -23.57 3.86
N ILE A 215 6.12 -22.86 4.80
CA ILE A 215 5.37 -21.63 4.45
C ILE A 215 6.31 -20.55 3.92
N VAL A 216 7.48 -20.37 4.55
CA VAL A 216 8.49 -19.40 4.09
C VAL A 216 9.00 -19.75 2.69
N ILE A 217 9.22 -21.04 2.39
CA ILE A 217 9.60 -21.51 1.05
C ILE A 217 8.50 -21.18 0.03
N LEU A 218 7.24 -21.50 0.34
CA LEU A 218 6.11 -21.20 -0.56
C LEU A 218 5.96 -19.69 -0.82
N LEU A 219 6.14 -18.85 0.22
CA LEU A 219 6.13 -17.39 0.07
C LEU A 219 7.29 -16.90 -0.80
N ARG A 220 8.49 -17.48 -0.63
CA ARG A 220 9.67 -17.13 -1.44
C ARG A 220 9.50 -17.54 -2.90
N GLU A 221 8.95 -18.73 -3.17
CA GLU A 221 8.64 -19.18 -4.53
C GLU A 221 7.59 -18.30 -5.21
N ARG A 222 6.55 -17.89 -4.47
CA ARG A 222 5.46 -17.05 -5.01
C ARG A 222 5.86 -15.59 -5.21
N THR A 223 6.60 -15.00 -4.27
CA THR A 223 6.82 -13.54 -4.20
C THR A 223 8.25 -13.12 -4.48
N GLY A 224 9.21 -14.05 -4.48
CA GLY A 224 10.64 -13.77 -4.57
C GLY A 224 11.28 -13.22 -3.28
N ASN A 225 10.50 -13.07 -2.20
CA ASN A 225 10.96 -12.47 -0.94
C ASN A 225 11.29 -13.52 0.11
N ASP A 226 12.41 -13.34 0.80
CA ASP A 226 12.87 -14.27 1.83
C ASP A 226 12.59 -13.74 3.24
N PHE A 227 11.76 -14.49 3.98
CA PHE A 227 11.36 -14.17 5.36
C PHE A 227 12.10 -15.02 6.40
N LEU A 228 13.06 -15.87 6.01
CA LEU A 228 13.75 -16.80 6.92
C LEU A 228 14.42 -16.09 8.11
N LEU A 229 14.99 -14.91 7.86
CA LEU A 229 15.69 -14.10 8.86
C LEU A 229 14.80 -13.05 9.54
N TYR A 230 13.49 -13.13 9.39
CA TYR A 230 12.54 -12.37 10.21
C TYR A 230 12.35 -13.06 11.56
N LYS A 231 11.86 -12.32 12.56
CA LYS A 231 11.56 -12.90 13.87
C LYS A 231 10.43 -13.91 13.74
N LYS A 232 10.74 -15.18 14.07
CA LYS A 232 9.80 -16.30 13.98
C LYS A 232 8.48 -16.03 14.70
N ASN A 233 8.52 -15.47 15.91
CA ASN A 233 7.30 -15.16 16.67
C ASN A 233 6.39 -14.14 15.97
N THR A 234 6.99 -13.15 15.29
CA THR A 234 6.23 -12.15 14.53
C THR A 234 5.53 -12.81 13.35
N ILE A 235 6.25 -13.62 12.56
CA ILE A 235 5.68 -14.36 11.41
C ILE A 235 4.61 -15.34 11.88
N TYR A 236 4.91 -16.10 12.94
CA TYR A 236 4.04 -17.13 13.46
C TYR A 236 2.69 -16.54 13.91
N ARG A 237 2.69 -15.41 14.62
CA ARG A 237 1.45 -14.71 15.00
C ARG A 237 0.59 -14.30 13.80
N ARG A 238 1.21 -13.87 12.69
CA ARG A 238 0.50 -13.52 11.45
C ARG A 238 -0.10 -14.73 10.77
N ILE A 239 0.65 -15.84 10.74
CA ILE A 239 0.17 -17.12 10.23
C ILE A 239 -1.01 -17.63 11.07
N GLU A 240 -0.90 -17.61 12.40
CA GLU A 240 -1.97 -18.03 13.30
C GLU A 240 -3.24 -17.18 13.12
N ARG A 241 -3.08 -15.88 12.90
CA ARG A 241 -4.21 -15.00 12.59
C ARG A 241 -4.91 -15.39 11.28
N ARG A 242 -4.16 -15.61 10.19
CA ARG A 242 -4.74 -16.08 8.91
C ARG A 242 -5.39 -17.45 9.04
N MET A 243 -4.77 -18.36 9.79
CA MET A 243 -5.35 -19.65 10.14
C MET A 243 -6.68 -19.49 10.87
N GLY A 244 -6.76 -18.57 11.84
CA GLY A 244 -8.00 -18.26 12.58
C GLY A 244 -9.13 -17.76 11.68
N LEU A 245 -8.82 -16.92 10.68
CA LEU A 245 -9.81 -16.45 9.69
C LEU A 245 -10.41 -17.60 8.88
N HIS A 246 -9.59 -18.61 8.56
CA HIS A 246 -10.01 -19.81 7.82
C HIS A 246 -10.43 -20.98 8.72
N GLN A 247 -10.44 -20.79 10.04
CA GLN A 247 -10.76 -21.84 11.03
C GLN A 247 -9.85 -23.08 10.92
N ILE A 248 -8.58 -22.88 10.60
CA ILE A 248 -7.60 -23.95 10.43
C ILE A 248 -6.80 -24.14 11.72
N GLU A 249 -6.95 -25.30 12.36
CA GLU A 249 -6.38 -25.57 13.68
C GLU A 249 -4.89 -25.96 13.70
N SER A 250 -4.28 -26.22 12.54
CA SER A 250 -2.88 -26.68 12.48
C SER A 250 -2.12 -26.09 11.30
N ILE A 251 -0.86 -25.71 11.54
CA ILE A 251 0.02 -25.12 10.52
C ILE A 251 0.28 -26.08 9.36
N ALA A 252 0.29 -27.40 9.60
CA ALA A 252 0.46 -28.41 8.54
C ALA A 252 -0.74 -28.44 7.58
N LYS A 253 -1.97 -28.36 8.10
CA LYS A 253 -3.18 -28.19 7.27
C LYS A 253 -3.14 -26.85 6.52
N TYR A 254 -2.63 -25.79 7.15
CA TYR A 254 -2.49 -24.49 6.52
C TYR A 254 -1.47 -24.50 5.36
N VAL A 255 -0.33 -25.20 5.50
CA VAL A 255 0.62 -25.43 4.39
C VAL A 255 -0.09 -26.07 3.19
N ARG A 256 -0.92 -27.09 3.43
CA ARG A 256 -1.70 -27.73 2.36
C ARG A 256 -2.68 -26.74 1.72
N TYR A 257 -3.39 -25.98 2.54
CA TYR A 257 -4.32 -24.95 2.06
C TYR A 257 -3.63 -23.89 1.20
N LEU A 258 -2.43 -23.42 1.60
CA LEU A 258 -1.64 -22.46 0.82
C LEU A 258 -1.18 -23.02 -0.54
N ARG A 259 -0.90 -24.32 -0.63
CA ARG A 259 -0.55 -24.97 -1.91
C ARG A 259 -1.75 -25.03 -2.86
N GLU A 260 -2.93 -25.29 -2.31
CA GLU A 260 -4.19 -25.41 -3.07
C GLU A 260 -4.78 -24.02 -3.40
N ASN A 261 -4.46 -22.97 -2.63
CA ASN A 261 -4.98 -21.62 -2.78
C ASN A 261 -3.86 -20.56 -2.89
N GLN A 262 -3.49 -20.23 -4.13
CA GLN A 262 -2.44 -19.23 -4.41
C GLN A 262 -2.81 -17.81 -3.97
N GLN A 263 -4.11 -17.46 -3.97
CA GLN A 263 -4.56 -16.15 -3.49
C GLN A 263 -4.29 -15.98 -1.99
N GLU A 264 -4.38 -17.06 -1.21
CA GLU A 264 -4.06 -17.01 0.21
C GLU A 264 -2.56 -16.72 0.46
N LEU A 265 -1.67 -17.20 -0.41
CA LEU A 265 -0.24 -16.84 -0.34
C LEU A 265 -0.01 -15.34 -0.55
N ASP A 266 -0.71 -14.75 -1.52
CA ASP A 266 -0.65 -13.31 -1.78
C ASP A 266 -1.20 -12.51 -0.59
N LEU A 267 -2.30 -12.97 0.03
CA LEU A 267 -2.88 -12.34 1.21
C LEU A 267 -2.00 -12.51 2.46
N LEU A 268 -1.38 -13.68 2.64
CA LEU A 268 -0.42 -13.92 3.72
C LEU A 268 0.83 -13.06 3.53
N PHE A 269 1.30 -12.89 2.30
CA PHE A 269 2.40 -11.98 2.00
C PHE A 269 2.04 -10.54 2.41
N LYS A 270 0.89 -10.01 1.96
CA LYS A 270 0.41 -8.69 2.39
C LYS A 270 0.26 -8.57 3.91
N GLU A 271 -0.19 -9.63 4.57
CA GLU A 271 -0.30 -9.68 6.04
C GLU A 271 1.05 -9.57 6.77
N LEU A 272 2.14 -10.01 6.14
CA LEU A 272 3.50 -9.86 6.67
C LEU A 272 4.06 -8.45 6.44
N LEU A 273 3.51 -7.66 5.51
CA LEU A 273 3.90 -6.28 5.22
C LEU A 273 3.12 -5.32 6.14
N ILE A 274 3.73 -4.95 7.26
CA ILE A 274 3.13 -4.05 8.24
C ILE A 274 3.33 -2.61 7.79
N GLY A 275 2.25 -1.91 7.43
CA GLY A 275 2.30 -0.64 6.71
C GLY A 275 1.75 0.60 7.44
N VAL A 276 1.46 0.60 8.74
CA VAL A 276 1.05 1.85 9.42
C VAL A 276 2.23 2.79 9.52
N THR A 277 1.97 3.95 8.95
CA THR A 277 2.76 5.14 9.13
C THR A 277 1.80 6.31 9.26
N ASN A 278 2.31 7.41 9.81
CA ASN A 278 1.63 8.68 9.90
C ASN A 278 2.64 9.80 9.69
N PHE A 279 2.16 10.96 9.26
CA PHE A 279 3.02 12.12 9.05
C PHE A 279 3.69 12.51 10.37
N PHE A 280 4.98 12.84 10.30
CA PHE A 280 5.78 13.28 11.43
C PHE A 280 5.76 12.33 12.64
N ARG A 281 5.64 11.01 12.39
CA ARG A 281 5.74 9.97 13.43
C ARG A 281 6.92 10.22 14.37
N ASP A 282 6.67 10.24 15.67
CA ASP A 282 7.60 10.71 16.72
C ASP A 282 8.07 12.17 16.48
N PRO A 283 7.22 13.19 16.74
CA PRO A 283 7.50 14.59 16.36
C PRO A 283 8.84 15.14 16.85
N ALA A 284 9.30 14.73 18.03
CA ALA A 284 10.59 15.14 18.58
C ALA A 284 11.79 14.81 17.68
N VAL A 285 11.71 13.70 16.93
CA VAL A 285 12.76 13.23 16.01
C VAL A 285 12.89 14.19 14.83
N TRP A 286 11.77 14.63 14.28
CA TRP A 286 11.72 15.53 13.14
C TRP A 286 12.19 16.95 13.50
N GLU A 287 11.88 17.40 14.72
CA GLU A 287 12.40 18.68 15.21
C GLU A 287 13.92 18.62 15.43
N ALA A 288 14.45 17.55 16.04
CA ALA A 288 15.92 17.37 16.16
C ALA A 288 16.62 17.31 14.79
N LEU A 289 15.98 16.67 13.81
CA LEU A 289 16.50 16.63 12.44
C LEU A 289 16.52 18.04 11.80
N LYS A 290 15.48 18.84 12.04
CA LYS A 290 15.32 20.20 11.53
C LYS A 290 16.29 21.20 12.16
N THR A 291 16.48 21.16 13.48
CA THR A 291 17.25 22.17 14.22
C THR A 291 18.74 21.87 14.27
N ASP A 292 19.10 20.58 14.30
CA ASP A 292 20.47 20.17 14.62
C ASP A 292 21.12 19.47 13.41
N ALA A 293 20.54 18.36 12.97
CA ALA A 293 21.22 17.44 12.05
C ALA A 293 21.32 17.97 10.60
N ILE A 294 20.22 18.49 10.03
CA ILE A 294 20.23 19.05 8.67
C ILE A 294 21.09 20.32 8.59
N PRO A 295 20.96 21.31 9.50
CA PRO A 295 21.83 22.49 9.48
C PRO A 295 23.32 22.14 9.53
N GLU A 296 23.72 21.17 10.36
CA GLU A 296 25.10 20.72 10.43
C GLU A 296 25.56 20.02 9.14
N LEU A 297 24.69 19.23 8.50
CA LEU A 297 24.97 18.63 7.19
C LEU A 297 25.15 19.69 6.11
N LEU A 298 24.30 20.74 6.08
CA LEU A 298 24.42 21.84 5.13
C LEU A 298 25.73 22.61 5.31
N ALA A 299 26.16 22.82 6.55
CA ALA A 299 27.40 23.53 6.88
C ALA A 299 28.67 22.83 6.34
N GLN A 300 28.62 21.52 6.11
CA GLN A 300 29.74 20.76 5.51
C GLN A 300 29.97 21.10 4.02
N TYR A 301 28.97 21.68 3.36
CA TYR A 301 29.00 21.96 1.92
C TYR A 301 28.73 23.44 1.65
N PRO A 302 29.66 24.35 2.02
CA PRO A 302 29.44 25.80 1.92
C PRO A 302 29.20 26.31 0.48
N ALA A 303 29.59 25.53 -0.54
CA ALA A 303 29.34 25.84 -1.95
C ALA A 303 27.95 25.39 -2.47
N GLY A 304 27.11 24.78 -1.62
CA GLY A 304 25.89 24.10 -2.03
C GLY A 304 26.16 22.69 -2.57
N LYS A 305 25.14 21.82 -2.49
CA LYS A 305 25.24 20.42 -2.95
C LYS A 305 23.86 19.86 -3.32
N ALA A 306 23.85 18.96 -4.31
CA ALA A 306 22.72 18.04 -4.53
C ALA A 306 22.84 16.87 -3.55
N LEU A 307 22.02 16.92 -2.50
CA LEU A 307 21.95 15.90 -1.45
C LEU A 307 21.08 14.74 -1.89
N ARG A 308 21.42 13.55 -1.40
CA ARG A 308 20.67 12.31 -1.66
C ARG A 308 20.22 11.69 -0.35
N ALA A 309 18.93 11.41 -0.24
CA ALA A 309 18.37 10.68 0.90
C ALA A 309 17.76 9.36 0.46
N TRP A 310 17.78 8.36 1.34
CA TRP A 310 17.03 7.11 1.16
C TRP A 310 16.11 6.89 2.35
N VAL A 311 14.81 6.75 2.10
CA VAL A 311 13.81 6.34 3.09
C VAL A 311 13.44 4.89 2.76
N ALA A 312 13.99 3.95 3.53
CA ALA A 312 13.74 2.53 3.38
C ALA A 312 12.51 2.11 4.22
N ALA A 313 11.64 1.29 3.64
CA ALA A 313 10.30 0.95 4.14
C ALA A 313 9.41 2.19 4.31
N CYS A 314 9.21 2.93 3.22
CA CYS A 314 8.45 4.18 3.24
C CYS A 314 6.93 4.01 3.38
N SER A 315 6.41 2.78 3.29
CA SER A 315 4.99 2.45 3.26
C SER A 315 4.24 3.38 2.27
N THR A 316 3.13 3.98 2.71
CA THR A 316 2.28 4.88 1.92
C THR A 316 2.85 6.29 1.72
N GLY A 317 4.11 6.53 2.10
CA GLY A 317 4.88 7.72 1.70
C GLY A 317 4.94 8.86 2.72
N GLU A 318 4.21 8.78 3.83
CA GLU A 318 4.13 9.80 4.87
C GLU A 318 5.52 10.20 5.41
N GLU A 319 6.40 9.22 5.67
CA GLU A 319 7.76 9.48 6.17
C GLU A 319 8.63 10.22 5.14
N ALA A 320 8.55 9.82 3.87
CA ALA A 320 9.33 10.43 2.79
C ALA A 320 8.91 11.89 2.56
N TYR A 321 7.60 12.16 2.63
CA TYR A 321 7.08 13.51 2.53
C TYR A 321 7.37 14.37 3.77
N SER A 322 7.31 13.80 4.98
CA SER A 322 7.75 14.48 6.19
C SER A 322 9.21 14.91 6.08
N LEU A 323 10.09 14.05 5.58
CA LEU A 323 11.49 14.40 5.35
C LEU A 323 11.66 15.56 4.34
N ALA A 324 10.94 15.52 3.23
CA ALA A 324 10.97 16.59 2.23
C ALA A 324 10.51 17.94 2.80
N ILE A 325 9.43 17.93 3.61
CA ILE A 325 8.91 19.12 4.29
C ILE A 325 9.93 19.66 5.31
N ILE A 326 10.48 18.79 6.17
CA ILE A 326 11.48 19.19 7.16
C ILE A 326 12.73 19.77 6.50
N PHE A 327 13.19 19.20 5.39
CA PHE A 327 14.29 19.75 4.62
C PHE A 327 14.01 21.16 4.10
N LYS A 328 12.81 21.42 3.56
CA LYS A 328 12.39 22.75 3.10
C LYS A 328 12.30 23.75 4.25
N GLU A 329 11.78 23.34 5.40
CA GLU A 329 11.72 24.18 6.59
C GLU A 329 13.12 24.52 7.13
N ALA A 330 14.01 23.53 7.23
CA ALA A 330 15.39 23.74 7.67
C ALA A 330 16.17 24.64 6.70
N LEU A 331 15.97 24.48 5.38
CA LEU A 331 16.59 25.33 4.37
C LEU A 331 16.08 26.78 4.46
N ALA A 332 14.78 26.99 4.70
CA ALA A 332 14.21 28.33 4.86
C ALA A 332 14.66 29.03 6.15
N ALA A 333 14.93 28.26 7.21
CA ALA A 333 15.46 28.78 8.46
C ALA A 333 16.98 29.06 8.39
N SER A 334 17.69 28.34 7.53
CA SER A 334 19.11 28.54 7.29
C SER A 334 19.35 29.80 6.46
N GLN A 335 20.26 30.68 6.90
CA GLN A 335 20.70 31.86 6.14
C GLN A 335 21.57 31.48 4.93
N ALA A 336 21.45 30.27 4.37
CA ALA A 336 22.27 29.79 3.26
C ALA A 336 21.66 30.21 1.92
N PRO A 337 22.20 31.24 1.22
CA PRO A 337 21.66 31.73 -0.06
C PRO A 337 21.99 30.81 -1.26
N GLN A 338 22.42 29.57 -1.02
CA GLN A 338 23.07 28.71 -2.01
C GLN A 338 22.18 27.53 -2.42
N PRO A 339 22.31 27.00 -3.67
CA PRO A 339 21.34 26.09 -4.25
C PRO A 339 21.49 24.65 -3.72
N PHE A 340 20.98 24.38 -2.53
CA PHE A 340 20.79 23.01 -2.06
C PHE A 340 19.56 22.38 -2.70
N LYS A 341 19.73 21.15 -3.21
CA LYS A 341 18.63 20.31 -3.70
C LYS A 341 18.68 18.99 -2.98
N LEU A 342 17.54 18.44 -2.62
CA LEU A 342 17.42 17.11 -2.02
C LEU A 342 16.63 16.21 -2.96
N GLN A 343 17.22 15.08 -3.33
CA GLN A 343 16.53 13.97 -3.97
C GLN A 343 16.35 12.84 -2.97
N ILE A 344 15.11 12.46 -2.71
CA ILE A 344 14.74 11.36 -1.81
C ILE A 344 14.38 10.14 -2.65
N PHE A 345 15.06 9.03 -2.42
CA PHE A 345 14.64 7.70 -2.88
C PHE A 345 13.80 7.10 -1.77
N ALA A 346 12.52 6.86 -2.01
CA ALA A 346 11.61 6.27 -1.04
C ALA A 346 11.21 4.88 -1.54
N THR A 347 11.47 3.85 -0.75
CA THR A 347 11.27 2.49 -1.22
C THR A 347 10.57 1.61 -0.20
N ASP A 348 9.75 0.69 -0.69
CA ASP A 348 9.03 -0.29 0.11
C ASP A 348 8.92 -1.60 -0.66
N LEU A 349 8.59 -2.69 0.04
CA LEU A 349 8.31 -3.97 -0.58
C LEU A 349 6.86 -4.04 -1.08
N ASP A 350 5.95 -3.29 -0.48
CA ASP A 350 4.53 -3.25 -0.85
C ASP A 350 4.28 -2.31 -2.05
N GLN A 351 3.96 -2.90 -3.20
CA GLN A 351 3.64 -2.15 -4.42
C GLN A 351 2.37 -1.29 -4.27
N ASP A 352 1.36 -1.78 -3.53
CA ASP A 352 0.11 -1.02 -3.33
C ASP A 352 0.38 0.24 -2.48
N ALA A 353 1.28 0.12 -1.50
CA ALA A 353 1.70 1.25 -0.68
C ALA A 353 2.49 2.28 -1.50
N ILE A 354 3.40 1.82 -2.37
CA ILE A 354 4.15 2.67 -3.30
C ILE A 354 3.23 3.43 -4.25
N ASP A 355 2.19 2.79 -4.79
CA ASP A 355 1.28 3.45 -5.71
C ASP A 355 0.40 4.50 -5.01
N LYS A 356 -0.04 4.23 -3.78
CA LYS A 356 -0.69 5.24 -2.91
C LYS A 356 0.25 6.41 -2.63
N ALA A 357 1.51 6.12 -2.29
CA ALA A 357 2.51 7.14 -2.04
C ALA A 357 2.73 8.06 -3.25
N ARG A 358 2.81 7.48 -4.46
CA ARG A 358 2.95 8.23 -5.73
C ARG A 358 1.76 9.15 -6.02
N GLN A 359 0.54 8.70 -5.73
CA GLN A 359 -0.66 9.52 -5.90
C GLN A 359 -0.61 10.75 -4.97
N GLY A 360 -0.08 10.57 -3.76
CA GLY A 360 0.09 11.63 -2.78
C GLY A 360 -1.25 12.19 -2.28
N LEU A 361 -2.31 11.39 -2.33
CA LEU A 361 -3.65 11.73 -1.84
C LEU A 361 -3.88 11.04 -0.50
N TYR A 362 -4.23 11.82 0.50
CA TYR A 362 -4.38 11.38 1.88
C TYR A 362 -5.75 11.78 2.43
N PRO A 363 -6.32 11.00 3.36
CA PRO A 363 -7.61 11.32 3.98
C PRO A 363 -7.54 12.60 4.82
N ALA A 364 -8.70 13.21 5.11
CA ALA A 364 -8.77 14.42 5.94
C ALA A 364 -8.18 14.24 7.35
N THR A 365 -8.13 13.00 7.82
CA THR A 365 -7.64 12.60 9.15
C THR A 365 -6.16 12.90 9.37
N ILE A 366 -5.36 13.13 8.31
CA ILE A 366 -3.95 13.55 8.50
C ILE A 366 -3.84 14.90 9.22
N ALA A 367 -4.93 15.67 9.30
CA ALA A 367 -4.95 16.94 10.02
C ALA A 367 -4.66 16.79 11.52
N ASP A 368 -4.78 15.60 12.09
CA ASP A 368 -4.43 15.32 13.48
C ASP A 368 -2.93 15.16 13.69
N ASP A 369 -2.22 14.69 12.66
CA ASP A 369 -0.78 14.42 12.70
C ASP A 369 0.07 15.60 12.18
N ILE A 370 -0.56 16.60 11.53
CA ILE A 370 0.11 17.71 10.85
C ILE A 370 -0.40 19.06 11.37
N SER A 371 0.51 20.00 11.63
CA SER A 371 0.11 21.37 12.01
C SER A 371 -0.66 22.09 10.91
N ALA A 372 -1.59 22.98 11.30
CA ALA A 372 -2.37 23.79 10.36
C ALA A 372 -1.49 24.62 9.40
N GLU A 373 -0.34 25.09 9.88
CA GLU A 373 0.66 25.80 9.08
C GLU A 373 1.25 24.92 7.98
N ARG A 374 1.63 23.67 8.30
CA ARG A 374 2.17 22.72 7.31
C ARG A 374 1.09 22.28 6.32
N LEU A 375 -0.14 22.03 6.77
CA LEU A 375 -1.27 21.69 5.91
C LEU A 375 -1.56 22.79 4.88
N SER A 376 -1.66 24.04 5.33
CA SER A 376 -1.95 25.17 4.44
C SER A 376 -0.83 25.46 3.44
N ARG A 377 0.43 25.20 3.81
CA ARG A 377 1.59 25.48 2.97
C ARG A 377 1.91 24.36 1.97
N PHE A 378 1.86 23.10 2.40
CA PHE A 378 2.40 21.97 1.65
C PHE A 378 1.33 21.04 1.05
N PHE A 379 0.04 21.28 1.34
CA PHE A 379 -1.06 20.46 0.82
C PHE A 379 -2.14 21.31 0.15
N SER A 380 -2.88 20.69 -0.76
CA SER A 380 -4.07 21.23 -1.42
C SER A 380 -5.27 20.36 -1.06
N LYS A 381 -6.42 20.98 -0.74
CA LYS A 381 -7.64 20.24 -0.38
C LYS A 381 -8.33 19.72 -1.64
N GLU A 382 -8.58 18.41 -1.72
CA GLU A 382 -9.15 17.75 -2.90
C GLU A 382 -9.99 16.52 -2.48
N GLY A 383 -11.19 16.36 -3.04
CA GLY A 383 -11.98 15.13 -2.90
C GLY A 383 -12.34 14.72 -1.46
N GLY A 384 -12.47 15.67 -0.53
CA GLY A 384 -12.70 15.38 0.89
C GLY A 384 -11.45 14.97 1.67
N GLY A 385 -10.26 15.09 1.08
CA GLY A 385 -8.96 14.87 1.73
C GLY A 385 -7.93 15.94 1.36
N TYR A 386 -6.65 15.57 1.42
CA TYR A 386 -5.51 16.44 1.12
C TYR A 386 -4.57 15.78 0.12
N ARG A 387 -4.17 16.52 -0.91
CA ARG A 387 -3.10 16.14 -1.83
C ARG A 387 -1.83 16.91 -1.50
N ILE A 388 -0.70 16.23 -1.41
CA ILE A 388 0.60 16.88 -1.23
C ILE A 388 0.97 17.72 -2.47
N ASN A 389 1.47 18.94 -2.25
CA ASN A 389 1.79 19.88 -3.32
C ASN A 389 2.89 19.34 -4.24
N LYS A 390 2.83 19.72 -5.52
CA LYS A 390 3.75 19.25 -6.56
C LYS A 390 5.22 19.52 -6.22
N GLU A 391 5.51 20.67 -5.59
CA GLU A 391 6.87 21.04 -5.18
C GLU A 391 7.54 20.06 -4.21
N ILE A 392 6.77 19.41 -3.34
CA ILE A 392 7.27 18.39 -2.41
C ILE A 392 7.33 17.03 -3.12
N ARG A 393 6.34 16.72 -3.97
CA ARG A 393 6.29 15.46 -4.74
C ARG A 393 7.50 15.27 -5.64
N GLU A 394 7.93 16.32 -6.32
CA GLU A 394 9.09 16.25 -7.23
C GLU A 394 10.42 15.97 -6.51
N MET A 395 10.49 16.13 -5.18
CA MET A 395 11.67 15.78 -4.40
C MET A 395 11.79 14.27 -4.12
N VAL A 396 10.72 13.49 -4.34
CA VAL A 396 10.64 12.08 -3.92
C VAL A 396 10.44 11.16 -5.11
N ILE A 397 11.27 10.13 -5.22
CA ILE A 397 11.15 9.04 -6.21
C ILE A 397 10.75 7.78 -5.45
N PHE A 398 9.56 7.27 -5.76
CA PHE A 398 9.03 6.03 -5.17
C PHE A 398 9.31 4.82 -6.07
N ALA A 399 9.87 3.75 -5.49
CA ALA A 399 10.11 2.49 -6.19
C ALA A 399 9.94 1.27 -5.28
N PRO A 400 9.43 0.14 -5.79
CA PRO A 400 9.52 -1.12 -5.07
C PRO A 400 10.99 -1.53 -4.92
N HIS A 401 11.40 -1.90 -3.71
CA HIS A 401 12.77 -2.35 -3.41
C HIS A 401 12.78 -3.26 -2.19
N ASN A 402 13.43 -4.40 -2.31
CA ASN A 402 13.70 -5.27 -1.19
C ASN A 402 15.07 -4.90 -0.58
N VAL A 403 15.06 -4.22 0.58
CA VAL A 403 16.29 -3.81 1.30
C VAL A 403 17.25 -4.96 1.62
N ILE A 404 16.73 -6.19 1.65
CA ILE A 404 17.48 -7.41 1.98
C ILE A 404 18.06 -8.05 0.73
N MET A 405 17.46 -7.90 -0.46
CA MET A 405 17.82 -8.69 -1.65
C MET A 405 18.28 -7.84 -2.84
N ASP A 406 17.89 -6.57 -2.88
CA ASP A 406 18.22 -5.65 -3.94
C ASP A 406 19.44 -4.79 -3.56
N PRO A 407 20.25 -4.37 -4.54
CA PRO A 407 21.43 -3.56 -4.28
C PRO A 407 21.05 -2.19 -3.66
N PRO A 408 21.83 -1.67 -2.70
CA PRO A 408 21.52 -0.42 -2.03
C PRO A 408 21.85 0.80 -2.89
N PHE A 409 21.17 1.91 -2.63
CA PHE A 409 21.61 3.22 -3.13
C PHE A 409 22.88 3.64 -2.41
N THR A 410 23.91 4.07 -3.15
CA THR A 410 25.20 4.48 -2.58
C THR A 410 25.39 5.99 -2.59
N LYS A 411 26.34 6.49 -1.78
CA LYS A 411 26.68 7.93 -1.64
C LYS A 411 25.48 8.76 -1.16
N LEU A 412 24.80 8.26 -0.13
CA LEU A 412 23.66 8.93 0.51
C LEU A 412 24.13 9.90 1.59
N ASP A 413 23.58 11.10 1.64
CA ASP A 413 23.83 12.06 2.71
C ASP A 413 22.93 11.81 3.92
N LEU A 414 21.74 11.24 3.68
CA LEU A 414 20.76 10.89 4.70
C LEU A 414 20.17 9.49 4.42
N LEU A 415 19.97 8.69 5.46
CA LEU A 415 19.28 7.41 5.37
C LEU A 415 18.30 7.29 6.53
N CYS A 416 17.02 7.12 6.23
CA CYS A 416 15.98 6.81 7.19
C CYS A 416 15.57 5.33 7.03
N CYS A 417 15.64 4.57 8.12
CA CYS A 417 15.09 3.22 8.18
C CYS A 417 14.45 3.06 9.55
N ARG A 418 13.17 3.40 9.64
CA ARG A 418 12.44 3.46 10.91
C ARG A 418 11.37 2.38 10.97
N ASN A 419 11.23 1.78 12.14
CA ASN A 419 10.18 0.80 12.45
C ASN A 419 10.18 -0.45 11.54
N LEU A 420 11.29 -0.75 10.86
CA LEU A 420 11.48 -1.95 10.05
C LEU A 420 12.31 -3.01 10.78
N LEU A 421 13.41 -2.58 11.42
CA LEU A 421 14.40 -3.48 12.01
C LEU A 421 13.79 -4.30 13.15
N ILE A 422 12.77 -3.78 13.83
CA ILE A 422 12.05 -4.45 14.91
C ILE A 422 11.47 -5.83 14.51
N TYR A 423 11.21 -6.07 13.22
CA TYR A 423 10.68 -7.34 12.70
C TYR A 423 11.76 -8.35 12.33
N LEU A 424 13.02 -7.91 12.26
CA LEU A 424 14.13 -8.70 11.73
C LEU A 424 14.92 -9.38 12.87
N SER A 425 15.54 -10.52 12.56
CA SER A 425 16.48 -11.18 13.47
C SER A 425 17.74 -10.33 13.70
N GLN A 426 18.45 -10.56 14.80
CA GLN A 426 19.68 -9.83 15.12
C GLN A 426 20.76 -10.00 14.04
N GLU A 427 20.82 -11.16 13.39
CA GLU A 427 21.76 -11.42 12.30
C GLU A 427 21.48 -10.50 11.10
N LEU A 428 20.22 -10.42 10.68
CA LEU A 428 19.83 -9.58 9.56
C LEU A 428 19.94 -8.08 9.89
N GLN A 429 19.58 -7.68 11.11
CA GLN A 429 19.81 -6.31 11.57
C GLN A 429 21.30 -5.92 11.45
N LYS A 430 22.22 -6.80 11.89
CA LYS A 430 23.66 -6.56 11.75
C LYS A 430 24.08 -6.39 10.29
N LYS A 431 23.59 -7.25 9.38
CA LYS A 431 23.86 -7.15 7.93
C LYS A 431 23.35 -5.82 7.36
N LEU A 432 22.14 -5.41 7.71
CA LEU A 432 21.55 -4.15 7.23
C LEU A 432 22.27 -2.91 7.77
N ILE A 433 22.69 -2.89 9.04
CA ILE A 433 23.46 -1.75 9.57
C ILE A 433 24.81 -1.59 8.85
N LEU A 434 25.47 -2.70 8.50
CA LEU A 434 26.70 -2.66 7.69
C LEU A 434 26.42 -2.17 6.26
N LEU A 435 25.32 -2.60 5.65
CA LEU A 435 24.87 -2.12 4.34
C LEU A 435 24.56 -0.62 4.38
N PHE A 436 23.92 -0.12 5.43
CA PHE A 436 23.65 1.31 5.63
C PHE A 436 24.94 2.12 5.80
N HIS A 437 25.93 1.60 6.54
CA HIS A 437 27.25 2.24 6.64
C HIS A 437 27.94 2.35 5.28
N TYR A 438 27.86 1.30 4.45
CA TYR A 438 28.39 1.30 3.09
C TYR A 438 27.65 2.29 2.17
N ALA A 439 26.33 2.34 2.28
CA ALA A 439 25.45 3.20 1.47
C ALA A 439 25.66 4.70 1.75
N LEU A 440 25.90 5.06 3.02
CA LEU A 440 26.08 6.44 3.46
C LEU A 440 27.43 7.04 2.99
N ALA A 441 27.40 8.28 2.56
CA ALA A 441 28.58 9.11 2.34
C ALA A 441 29.31 9.38 3.67
N ASN A 442 30.57 9.81 3.60
CA ASN A 442 31.32 10.16 4.80
C ASN A 442 30.58 11.28 5.56
N GLN A 443 30.47 11.18 6.88
CA GLN A 443 29.67 12.09 7.72
C GLN A 443 28.16 12.15 7.40
N GLY A 444 27.64 11.20 6.60
CA GLY A 444 26.21 11.07 6.34
C GLY A 444 25.43 10.68 7.60
N ILE A 445 24.13 11.00 7.61
CA ILE A 445 23.25 10.81 8.76
C ILE A 445 22.41 9.55 8.59
N LEU A 446 22.36 8.72 9.63
CA LEU A 446 21.46 7.58 9.75
C LEU A 446 20.39 7.89 10.80
N LEU A 447 19.13 7.73 10.43
CA LEU A 447 17.97 7.86 11.30
C LEU A 447 17.27 6.50 11.45
N LEU A 448 17.11 6.04 12.70
CA LEU A 448 16.42 4.79 13.05
C LEU A 448 15.16 5.06 13.90
N GLY A 449 14.29 4.05 14.05
CA GLY A 449 13.12 4.14 14.93
C GLY A 449 13.49 4.11 16.42
N ASN A 450 12.60 4.59 17.29
CA ASN A 450 12.86 4.72 18.74
C ASN A 450 13.27 3.41 19.44
N ALA A 451 12.68 2.29 19.00
CA ALA A 451 12.95 0.95 19.51
C ALA A 451 14.17 0.26 18.84
N GLU A 452 14.83 0.95 17.91
CA GLU A 452 15.91 0.41 17.08
C GLU A 452 17.24 1.02 17.48
N THR A 453 18.32 0.27 17.29
CA THR A 453 19.68 0.70 17.62
C THR A 453 20.67 0.12 16.62
N THR A 454 21.86 0.72 16.54
CA THR A 454 22.98 0.19 15.74
C THR A 454 23.64 -1.05 16.33
N GLY A 455 23.16 -1.56 17.48
CA GLY A 455 23.66 -2.77 18.13
C GLY A 455 25.17 -2.79 18.34
N ASN A 456 25.79 -3.96 18.14
CA ASN A 456 27.25 -4.16 18.32
C ASN A 456 28.11 -3.42 17.26
N THR A 457 27.50 -2.81 16.26
CA THR A 457 28.16 -1.98 15.23
C THR A 457 28.19 -0.50 15.58
N GLY A 458 27.92 -0.13 16.83
CA GLY A 458 27.97 1.26 17.30
C GLY A 458 29.31 1.98 17.04
N HIS A 459 30.43 1.27 16.97
CA HIS A 459 31.74 1.87 16.65
C HIS A 459 31.85 2.42 15.22
N LEU A 460 30.89 2.14 14.33
CA LEU A 460 30.81 2.67 12.96
C LEU A 460 30.03 3.98 12.88
N PHE A 461 29.39 4.39 13.98
CA PHE A 461 28.49 5.53 14.03
C PHE A 461 28.71 6.37 15.29
N ALA A 462 28.88 7.69 15.13
CA ALA A 462 28.82 8.62 16.25
C ALA A 462 27.35 8.96 16.55
N VAL A 463 26.97 9.04 17.82
CA VAL A 463 25.60 9.41 18.22
C VAL A 463 25.47 10.93 18.15
N ILE A 464 24.48 11.44 17.39
CA ILE A 464 24.12 12.86 17.35
C ILE A 464 23.13 13.13 18.49
N ASP A 465 22.02 12.40 18.50
CA ASP A 465 21.05 12.40 19.60
C ASP A 465 20.57 10.98 19.86
N ASN A 466 20.80 10.50 21.09
CA ASN A 466 20.43 9.17 21.50
C ASN A 466 18.91 9.02 21.70
N LYS A 467 18.21 10.10 22.10
CA LYS A 467 16.76 10.06 22.31
C LYS A 467 16.04 9.92 20.97
N SER A 468 16.49 10.67 19.97
CA SER A 468 15.92 10.64 18.62
C SER A 468 16.56 9.61 17.68
N ARG A 469 17.46 8.75 18.19
CA ARG A 469 18.16 7.70 17.42
C ARG A 469 18.80 8.22 16.12
N LEU A 470 19.42 9.40 16.22
CA LEU A 470 20.17 10.04 15.15
C LEU A 470 21.65 9.71 15.27
N TYR A 471 22.22 9.21 14.18
CA TYR A 471 23.59 8.74 14.11
C TYR A 471 24.32 9.37 12.94
N ARG A 472 25.64 9.52 13.07
CA ARG A 472 26.54 9.99 12.02
C ARG A 472 27.51 8.90 11.63
N ARG A 473 27.64 8.66 10.33
CA ARG A 473 28.65 7.74 9.81
C ARG A 473 30.05 8.26 10.10
N ILE A 474 30.88 7.44 10.74
CA ILE A 474 32.31 7.72 10.92
C ILE A 474 33.17 6.78 10.06
N GLY A 475 34.29 7.31 9.58
CA GLY A 475 35.24 6.59 8.73
C GLY A 475 36.13 5.67 9.56
N ALA A 476 35.70 4.43 9.78
CA ALA A 476 36.59 3.37 10.23
C ALA A 476 37.14 2.61 9.02
N PRO A 477 38.44 2.25 8.99
CA PRO A 477 38.96 1.35 7.97
C PRO A 477 38.37 -0.05 8.19
N PHE A 478 37.49 -0.49 7.31
CA PHE A 478 36.90 -1.82 7.36
C PHE A 478 37.17 -2.53 6.03
N PRO A 479 37.80 -3.72 6.03
CA PRO A 479 37.74 -4.60 4.87
C PRO A 479 36.31 -5.12 4.77
N LEU A 480 35.56 -4.69 3.75
CA LEU A 480 34.24 -5.24 3.47
C LEU A 480 34.41 -6.67 2.92
N ASP A 481 34.42 -7.65 3.82
CA ASP A 481 34.07 -9.03 3.52
C ASP A 481 32.56 -9.20 3.81
N VAL A 482 31.76 -8.34 3.18
CA VAL A 482 30.29 -8.32 3.33
C VAL A 482 29.73 -9.00 2.10
N ASP A 483 29.26 -10.22 2.30
CA ASP A 483 28.53 -10.97 1.28
C ASP A 483 27.20 -10.26 1.04
N PHE A 484 27.14 -9.44 -0.02
CA PHE A 484 25.93 -8.70 -0.38
C PHE A 484 24.96 -9.67 -1.04
N PRO A 485 23.72 -9.78 -0.54
CA PRO A 485 22.68 -10.56 -1.19
C PRO A 485 22.36 -9.93 -2.55
N THR A 486 22.94 -10.50 -3.60
CA THR A 486 22.56 -10.24 -4.99
C THR A 486 21.62 -11.36 -5.39
N LYS A 487 20.55 -11.04 -6.14
CA LYS A 487 19.58 -12.00 -6.66
C LYS A 487 20.29 -13.26 -7.17
N PHE A 488 20.10 -14.36 -6.45
CA PHE A 488 20.37 -15.69 -6.97
C PHE A 488 19.43 -15.92 -8.15
N PHE A 489 19.94 -15.81 -9.37
CA PHE A 489 19.40 -16.63 -10.45
C PHE A 489 19.64 -18.08 -10.04
N PRO A 490 18.65 -18.99 -10.17
CA PRO A 490 18.84 -20.38 -9.80
C PRO A 490 19.84 -21.02 -10.76
N ILE A 491 21.11 -21.06 -10.35
CA ILE A 491 21.98 -22.15 -10.74
C ILE A 491 21.48 -23.33 -9.91
N ALA A 492 20.98 -24.36 -10.59
CA ALA A 492 20.52 -25.59 -9.94
C ALA A 492 21.57 -26.09 -8.93
N PRO A 493 21.16 -26.46 -7.70
CA PRO A 493 22.10 -26.94 -6.70
C PRO A 493 22.59 -28.32 -7.11
N MET A 494 23.87 -28.41 -7.48
CA MET A 494 24.61 -29.66 -7.39
C MET A 494 24.70 -29.98 -5.90
N THR A 495 23.99 -31.03 -5.49
CA THR A 495 24.03 -31.62 -4.17
C THR A 495 25.46 -32.07 -3.85
N ASN A 496 26.16 -31.30 -3.01
CA ASN A 496 27.31 -31.81 -2.29
C ASN A 496 26.82 -32.30 -0.92
N ASP A 497 26.44 -33.57 -0.90
CA ASP A 497 26.53 -34.36 0.32
C ASP A 497 28.01 -34.56 0.61
N THR A 498 28.53 -33.92 1.66
CA THR A 498 29.56 -34.54 2.48
C THR A 498 29.47 -34.05 3.90
N ASP A 499 29.30 -35.04 4.76
CA ASP A 499 29.29 -34.99 6.21
C ASP A 499 30.45 -34.23 6.84
N LYS A 500 30.16 -33.74 8.04
CA LYS A 500 31.08 -33.11 8.98
C LYS A 500 32.25 -34.06 9.33
N THR A 501 33.48 -33.57 9.22
CA THR A 501 34.46 -33.66 10.31
C THR A 501 35.63 -32.71 10.09
N SER A 502 35.91 -31.92 11.11
CA SER A 502 37.07 -31.05 11.25
C SER A 502 38.35 -31.87 11.44
N SER A 503 39.33 -31.72 10.54
CA SER A 503 40.74 -31.95 10.89
C SER A 503 41.67 -31.21 9.91
N ILE A 504 42.52 -30.35 10.48
CA ILE A 504 43.86 -29.93 10.03
C ILE A 504 44.04 -29.82 8.50
N ALA A 505 44.09 -28.58 8.03
CA ALA A 505 44.44 -28.22 6.66
C ALA A 505 45.65 -29.04 6.16
N ASN A 506 45.41 -29.86 5.14
CA ASN A 506 46.43 -30.63 4.45
C ASN A 506 47.46 -29.66 3.87
N LEU A 507 48.70 -29.71 4.37
CA LEU A 507 49.86 -29.00 3.81
C LEU A 507 50.00 -29.23 2.30
N GLN A 508 49.53 -30.39 1.83
CA GLN A 508 49.49 -30.81 0.43
C GLN A 508 48.56 -29.94 -0.42
N THR A 509 47.36 -29.59 0.07
CA THR A 509 46.44 -28.70 -0.67
C THR A 509 46.97 -27.26 -0.77
N LEU A 510 47.69 -26.78 0.24
CA LEU A 510 48.36 -25.47 0.20
C LEU A 510 49.59 -25.50 -0.72
N ALA A 511 50.34 -26.62 -0.74
CA ALA A 511 51.46 -26.82 -1.65
C ALA A 511 50.99 -26.93 -3.11
N ASP A 512 49.89 -27.64 -3.37
CA ASP A 512 49.28 -27.75 -4.69
C ASP A 512 48.74 -26.40 -5.18
N GLN A 513 48.14 -25.58 -4.29
CA GLN A 513 47.76 -24.20 -4.62
C GLN A 513 48.97 -23.31 -4.94
N LEU A 514 50.08 -23.42 -4.20
CA LEU A 514 51.31 -22.67 -4.48
C LEU A 514 51.99 -23.11 -5.78
N LEU A 515 52.01 -24.42 -6.07
CA LEU A 515 52.53 -24.97 -7.32
C LEU A 515 51.67 -24.53 -8.52
N LEU A 516 50.34 -24.54 -8.39
CA LEU A 516 49.41 -24.03 -9.40
C LEU A 516 49.56 -22.52 -9.61
N GLN A 517 49.83 -21.74 -8.56
CA GLN A 517 50.04 -20.28 -8.69
C GLN A 517 51.39 -19.89 -9.29
N HIS A 518 52.46 -20.67 -9.09
CA HIS A 518 53.82 -20.27 -9.49
C HIS A 518 54.39 -21.05 -10.67
N PHE A 519 53.90 -22.26 -10.96
CA PHE A 519 54.49 -23.15 -11.95
C PHE A 519 53.48 -23.69 -12.99
N SER A 520 52.19 -23.32 -12.92
CA SER A 520 51.21 -23.68 -13.96
C SER A 520 51.32 -22.74 -15.17
N PRO A 521 51.34 -23.27 -16.41
CA PRO A 521 51.21 -22.45 -17.61
C PRO A 521 49.84 -21.76 -17.65
N ALA A 522 49.75 -20.65 -18.38
CA ALA A 522 48.50 -19.92 -18.53
C ALA A 522 47.52 -20.77 -19.37
N ALA A 523 46.32 -21.00 -18.84
CA ALA A 523 45.31 -21.85 -19.47
C ALA A 523 43.93 -21.21 -19.43
N VAL A 524 43.10 -21.53 -20.43
CA VAL A 524 41.74 -21.02 -20.57
C VAL A 524 40.83 -22.18 -20.93
N LEU A 525 39.74 -22.34 -20.17
CA LEU A 525 38.67 -23.29 -20.48
C LEU A 525 37.58 -22.56 -21.28
N VAL A 526 37.18 -23.14 -22.41
CA VAL A 526 36.15 -22.56 -23.28
C VAL A 526 35.05 -23.57 -23.61
N ASN A 527 33.85 -23.05 -23.86
CA ASN A 527 32.73 -23.84 -24.37
C ASN A 527 32.86 -24.11 -25.89
N ALA A 528 31.88 -24.81 -26.47
CA ALA A 528 31.80 -25.04 -27.93
C ALA A 528 31.48 -23.76 -28.76
N GLY A 529 31.27 -22.60 -28.15
CA GLY A 529 31.18 -21.30 -28.81
C GLY A 529 32.48 -20.49 -28.79
N GLY A 530 33.48 -20.93 -28.01
CA GLY A 530 34.69 -20.15 -27.75
C GLY A 530 34.55 -19.13 -26.61
N ASP A 531 33.44 -19.17 -25.86
CA ASP A 531 33.26 -18.33 -24.68
C ASP A 531 34.10 -18.85 -23.52
N ILE A 532 34.76 -17.92 -22.82
CA ILE A 532 35.68 -18.24 -21.74
C ILE A 532 34.89 -18.58 -20.48
N LEU A 533 35.00 -19.83 -20.02
CA LEU A 533 34.38 -20.34 -18.80
C LEU A 533 35.29 -20.19 -17.57
N TYR A 534 36.60 -20.34 -17.78
CA TYR A 534 37.57 -20.27 -16.69
C TYR A 534 38.95 -19.85 -17.20
N ILE A 535 39.68 -19.05 -16.41
CA ILE A 535 41.04 -18.60 -16.70
C ILE A 535 41.95 -19.04 -15.55
N SER A 536 43.04 -19.73 -15.88
CA SER A 536 44.11 -20.10 -14.96
C SER A 536 45.41 -19.40 -15.35
N GLY A 537 46.03 -18.71 -14.40
CA GLY A 537 47.28 -17.97 -14.61
C GLY A 537 47.14 -16.60 -15.28
N ARG A 538 48.27 -15.99 -15.68
CA ARG A 538 48.32 -14.65 -16.28
C ARG A 538 48.21 -14.73 -17.81
N THR A 539 47.00 -14.57 -18.35
CA THR A 539 46.72 -14.62 -19.79
C THR A 539 46.92 -13.30 -20.54
N GLY A 540 47.20 -12.19 -19.83
CA GLY A 540 47.31 -10.84 -20.40
C GLY A 540 48.44 -10.64 -21.42
N LYS A 541 49.34 -11.61 -21.60
CA LYS A 541 50.32 -11.62 -22.71
C LYS A 541 49.71 -12.08 -24.04
N TYR A 542 48.67 -12.91 -23.99
CA TYR A 542 48.08 -13.60 -25.14
C TYR A 542 46.65 -13.12 -25.45
N LEU A 543 45.91 -12.74 -24.41
CA LEU A 543 44.53 -12.28 -24.47
C LEU A 543 44.42 -10.84 -23.94
N GLU A 544 43.68 -9.99 -24.65
CA GLU A 544 43.33 -8.64 -24.23
C GLU A 544 41.86 -8.32 -24.54
N PRO A 545 41.19 -7.45 -23.74
CA PRO A 545 39.83 -7.05 -24.04
C PRO A 545 39.75 -6.32 -25.38
N ALA A 546 38.83 -6.74 -26.26
CA ALA A 546 38.55 -6.03 -27.49
C ALA A 546 37.92 -4.65 -27.20
N ALA A 547 38.30 -3.63 -27.98
CA ALA A 547 37.69 -2.30 -27.88
C ALA A 547 36.21 -2.35 -28.35
N GLY A 548 35.27 -2.02 -27.45
CA GLY A 548 33.83 -2.04 -27.76
C GLY A 548 32.99 -2.68 -26.66
N LYS A 549 31.83 -3.27 -27.02
CA LYS A 549 30.98 -4.03 -26.08
C LYS A 549 31.78 -5.18 -25.47
N ALA A 550 31.69 -5.35 -24.15
CA ALA A 550 32.41 -6.41 -23.42
C ALA A 550 31.98 -7.80 -23.94
N ASN A 551 32.87 -8.49 -24.62
CA ASN A 551 32.65 -9.83 -25.17
C ASN A 551 33.71 -10.79 -24.59
N TRP A 552 33.27 -11.75 -23.77
CA TRP A 552 34.12 -12.74 -23.10
C TRP A 552 34.38 -13.99 -23.96
N ASN A 553 34.69 -13.76 -25.24
CA ASN A 553 34.96 -14.80 -26.21
C ASN A 553 36.45 -14.81 -26.58
N ILE A 554 37.07 -16.00 -26.56
CA ILE A 554 38.51 -16.18 -26.76
C ILE A 554 38.97 -15.69 -28.14
N HIS A 555 38.09 -15.75 -29.15
CA HIS A 555 38.37 -15.25 -30.50
C HIS A 555 38.48 -13.72 -30.54
N ALA A 556 37.58 -13.05 -29.81
CA ALA A 556 37.57 -11.59 -29.70
C ALA A 556 38.75 -11.08 -28.85
N MET A 557 39.13 -11.86 -27.82
CA MET A 557 40.19 -11.48 -26.89
C MET A 557 41.60 -11.84 -27.36
N ALA A 558 41.77 -12.70 -28.37
CA ALA A 558 43.10 -13.09 -28.83
C ALA A 558 43.86 -11.90 -29.47
N ARG A 559 45.14 -11.74 -29.07
CA ARG A 559 46.04 -10.73 -29.65
C ARG A 559 46.43 -11.03 -31.10
N GLU A 560 46.94 -10.01 -31.77
CA GLU A 560 47.41 -10.09 -33.15
C GLU A 560 48.52 -11.16 -33.30
N GLY A 561 48.40 -12.01 -34.33
CA GLY A 561 49.25 -13.19 -34.55
C GLY A 561 48.70 -14.50 -33.93
N LEU A 562 47.79 -14.44 -32.96
CA LEU A 562 47.20 -15.61 -32.31
C LEU A 562 45.80 -15.99 -32.87
N ARG A 563 45.05 -15.02 -33.39
CA ARG A 563 43.63 -15.17 -33.77
C ARG A 563 43.35 -16.31 -34.76
N HIS A 564 44.03 -16.32 -35.91
CA HIS A 564 43.78 -17.30 -36.97
C HIS A 564 44.15 -18.73 -36.55
N GLU A 565 45.32 -18.89 -35.92
CA GLU A 565 45.81 -20.19 -35.48
C GLU A 565 44.99 -20.75 -34.31
N LEU A 566 44.48 -19.89 -33.43
CA LEU A 566 43.57 -20.28 -32.35
C LEU A 566 42.23 -20.80 -32.87
N ILE A 567 41.64 -20.15 -33.88
CA ILE A 567 40.38 -20.60 -34.52
C ILE A 567 40.58 -21.98 -35.16
N ASN A 568 41.67 -22.16 -35.90
CA ASN A 568 41.99 -23.42 -36.56
C ASN A 568 42.26 -24.54 -35.54
N ALA A 569 42.99 -24.24 -34.46
CA ALA A 569 43.28 -25.21 -33.40
C ALA A 569 42.01 -25.64 -32.65
N LEU A 570 41.10 -24.71 -32.34
CA LEU A 570 39.80 -25.02 -31.71
C LEU A 570 38.89 -25.86 -32.62
N LYS A 571 38.84 -25.56 -33.92
CA LYS A 571 38.06 -26.34 -34.89
C LYS A 571 38.59 -27.77 -35.02
N LYS A 572 39.91 -27.93 -35.11
CA LYS A 572 40.57 -29.25 -35.16
C LYS A 572 40.40 -30.04 -33.86
N ALA A 573 40.55 -29.39 -32.70
CA ALA A 573 40.41 -30.03 -31.39
C ALA A 573 38.98 -30.53 -31.10
N ARG A 574 37.96 -30.03 -31.81
CA ARG A 574 36.59 -30.57 -31.72
C ARG A 574 36.40 -31.86 -32.48
N SER A 575 37.10 -32.05 -33.59
CA SER A 575 36.95 -33.24 -34.44
C SER A 575 37.88 -34.39 -34.05
N GLN A 576 38.88 -34.15 -33.20
CA GLN A 576 39.83 -35.17 -32.73
C GLN A 576 39.98 -35.15 -31.21
N VAL A 577 40.15 -36.33 -30.60
CA VAL A 577 40.28 -36.49 -29.14
C VAL A 577 41.70 -36.14 -28.67
N GLU A 578 42.70 -36.19 -29.55
CA GLU A 578 44.09 -35.86 -29.24
C GLU A 578 44.34 -34.35 -29.14
N ALA A 579 45.30 -33.97 -28.30
CA ALA A 579 45.69 -32.58 -28.11
C ALA A 579 46.33 -32.00 -29.38
N VAL A 580 45.85 -30.83 -29.79
CA VAL A 580 46.33 -30.09 -30.96
C VAL A 580 47.45 -29.16 -30.52
N HIS A 581 48.66 -29.43 -31.00
CA HIS A 581 49.84 -28.61 -30.70
C HIS A 581 50.20 -27.72 -31.90
N VAL A 582 50.29 -26.42 -31.66
CA VAL A 582 50.75 -25.43 -32.63
C VAL A 582 51.96 -24.72 -32.04
N ALA A 583 53.13 -24.96 -32.61
CA ALA A 583 54.40 -24.41 -32.11
C ALA A 583 54.84 -23.17 -32.89
N GLY A 584 55.51 -22.24 -32.20
CA GLY A 584 56.21 -21.12 -32.85
C GLY A 584 55.35 -19.91 -33.23
N LEU A 585 54.25 -19.64 -32.52
CA LEU A 585 53.36 -18.52 -32.81
C LEU A 585 53.94 -17.20 -32.32
N SER A 586 54.10 -16.24 -33.24
CA SER A 586 54.56 -14.88 -32.93
C SER A 586 53.38 -14.01 -32.47
N VAL A 587 53.30 -13.70 -31.18
CA VAL A 587 52.24 -12.89 -30.57
C VAL A 587 52.76 -11.48 -30.28
N GLY A 588 52.02 -10.46 -30.73
CA GLY A 588 52.31 -9.06 -30.39
C GLY A 588 52.06 -8.77 -28.91
N THR A 589 53.03 -8.16 -28.22
CA THR A 589 52.91 -7.66 -26.84
C THR A 589 53.19 -6.16 -26.79
N ASN A 590 52.83 -5.48 -25.69
CA ASN A 590 53.00 -4.03 -25.49
C ASN A 590 54.47 -3.58 -25.49
N GLY A 591 55.11 -3.60 -26.66
CA GLY A 591 56.51 -3.22 -26.90
C GLY A 591 57.41 -4.27 -27.56
N GLY A 592 56.90 -5.43 -28.00
CA GLY A 592 57.70 -6.48 -28.68
C GLY A 592 56.90 -7.69 -29.18
N SER A 593 57.52 -8.61 -29.90
CA SER A 593 56.92 -9.90 -30.30
C SER A 593 57.46 -11.05 -29.45
N GLN A 594 56.59 -11.96 -29.04
CA GLN A 594 56.94 -13.13 -28.24
C GLN A 594 56.52 -14.43 -28.95
N ILE A 595 57.37 -15.46 -28.90
CA ILE A 595 57.08 -16.76 -29.48
C ILE A 595 56.39 -17.65 -28.44
N VAL A 596 55.22 -18.19 -28.80
CA VAL A 596 54.32 -18.94 -27.93
C VAL A 596 53.96 -20.26 -28.60
N ASN A 597 53.92 -21.34 -27.82
CA ASN A 597 53.33 -22.61 -28.24
C ASN A 597 51.91 -22.71 -27.65
N LEU A 598 50.96 -23.06 -28.51
CA LEU A 598 49.56 -23.23 -28.22
C LEU A 598 49.20 -24.72 -28.17
N THR A 599 48.53 -25.15 -27.12
CA THR A 599 47.96 -26.51 -27.02
C THR A 599 46.46 -26.40 -26.79
N VAL A 600 45.66 -27.08 -27.61
CA VAL A 600 44.20 -27.12 -27.48
C VAL A 600 43.72 -28.57 -27.38
N GLN A 601 42.94 -28.89 -26.35
CA GLN A 601 42.46 -30.25 -26.13
C GLN A 601 40.98 -30.26 -25.73
N ALA A 602 40.20 -31.18 -26.31
CA ALA A 602 38.83 -31.45 -25.88
C ALA A 602 38.84 -32.31 -24.61
N ILE A 603 38.04 -31.92 -23.63
CA ILE A 603 37.86 -32.65 -22.38
C ILE A 603 36.71 -33.64 -22.54
N THR A 604 37.00 -34.92 -22.33
CA THR A 604 36.03 -36.03 -22.40
C THR A 604 35.70 -36.60 -21.03
N LYS A 605 36.50 -36.32 -20.00
CA LYS A 605 36.26 -36.70 -18.60
C LYS A 605 36.83 -35.62 -17.66
N PRO A 606 36.19 -35.32 -16.51
CA PRO A 606 34.93 -35.88 -15.99
C PRO A 606 33.69 -35.42 -16.78
N GLU A 607 32.55 -36.13 -16.65
CA GLU A 607 31.31 -35.88 -17.42
C GLU A 607 30.83 -34.42 -17.36
N ALA A 608 31.04 -33.73 -16.23
CA ALA A 608 30.68 -32.33 -16.05
C ALA A 608 31.41 -31.35 -17.01
N LEU A 609 32.54 -31.77 -17.59
CA LEU A 609 33.35 -30.97 -18.53
C LEU A 609 33.33 -31.55 -19.95
N ASN A 610 32.47 -32.54 -20.21
CA ASN A 610 32.38 -33.20 -21.52
C ASN A 610 31.94 -32.21 -22.60
N GLY A 611 32.72 -32.10 -23.68
CA GLY A 611 32.46 -31.16 -24.78
C GLY A 611 33.07 -29.76 -24.57
N MET A 612 33.81 -29.53 -23.48
CA MET A 612 34.59 -28.30 -23.26
C MET A 612 36.01 -28.45 -23.82
N LEU A 613 36.65 -27.33 -24.13
CA LEU A 613 38.02 -27.29 -24.67
C LEU A 613 38.93 -26.53 -23.71
N ILE A 614 40.12 -27.07 -23.45
CA ILE A 614 41.17 -26.36 -22.72
C ILE A 614 42.24 -25.85 -23.69
N VAL A 615 42.62 -24.60 -23.51
CA VAL A 615 43.65 -23.90 -24.29
C VAL A 615 44.79 -23.54 -23.36
N VAL A 616 46.01 -23.99 -23.66
CA VAL A 616 47.20 -23.77 -22.83
C VAL A 616 48.26 -23.01 -23.64
N PHE A 617 48.83 -21.96 -23.03
CA PHE A 617 49.86 -21.12 -23.61
C PHE A 617 51.21 -21.36 -22.91
N THR A 618 52.25 -21.62 -23.71
CA THR A 618 53.62 -21.84 -23.19
C THR A 618 54.63 -20.96 -23.91
N ASP A 619 55.44 -20.24 -23.14
CA ASP A 619 56.44 -19.29 -23.65
C ASP A 619 57.69 -20.05 -24.14
N VAL A 620 58.18 -19.72 -25.34
CA VAL A 620 59.45 -20.26 -25.87
C VAL A 620 60.56 -19.22 -25.72
N ALA A 621 61.63 -19.57 -24.99
CA ALA A 621 62.82 -18.73 -24.90
C ALA A 621 63.52 -18.65 -26.27
N ALA A 622 63.81 -17.43 -26.74
CA ALA A 622 64.43 -17.20 -28.04
C ALA A 622 65.82 -17.86 -28.12
N ALA A 623 65.94 -18.93 -28.91
CA ALA A 623 67.22 -19.53 -29.28
C ALA A 623 67.79 -18.82 -30.52
N GLY A 624 69.10 -18.53 -30.48
CA GLY A 624 69.81 -17.68 -31.43
C GLY A 624 69.82 -18.15 -32.88
N ALA A 625 70.02 -17.17 -33.77
CA ALA A 625 70.10 -17.28 -35.22
C ALA A 625 71.05 -18.39 -35.72
N GLY A 626 70.62 -19.15 -36.73
CA GLY A 626 71.52 -20.07 -37.44
C GLY A 626 70.93 -20.83 -38.63
N SER A 627 71.38 -20.44 -39.83
CA SER A 627 71.54 -21.23 -41.07
C SER A 627 70.35 -21.40 -42.03
N ALA A 628 70.46 -20.70 -43.17
CA ALA A 628 69.64 -20.88 -44.36
C ALA A 628 70.19 -22.02 -45.24
N ILE A 629 69.31 -22.97 -45.61
CA ILE A 629 69.58 -23.99 -46.63
C ILE A 629 68.76 -23.67 -47.88
N ARG A 630 69.44 -23.41 -49.00
CA ARG A 630 68.86 -23.23 -50.35
C ARG A 630 68.22 -24.53 -50.85
N LYS A 631 66.98 -24.47 -51.36
CA LYS A 631 66.36 -25.53 -52.20
C LYS A 631 65.85 -24.97 -53.53
N SER A 632 65.91 -25.84 -54.54
CA SER A 632 65.85 -25.61 -56.00
C SER A 632 64.49 -25.17 -56.58
N PRO A 633 64.44 -24.52 -57.76
CA PRO A 633 63.27 -23.77 -58.25
C PRO A 633 62.06 -24.61 -58.75
N SER A 634 62.26 -25.91 -59.04
CA SER A 634 61.25 -26.73 -59.74
C SER A 634 60.19 -27.35 -58.82
N ALA A 635 60.51 -27.60 -57.54
CA ALA A 635 59.54 -28.10 -56.55
C ALA A 635 58.67 -26.96 -55.98
N THR A 636 59.26 -25.77 -55.85
CA THR A 636 58.59 -24.56 -55.40
C THR A 636 57.44 -24.16 -56.32
N GLN A 637 57.58 -24.36 -57.64
CA GLN A 637 56.58 -23.92 -58.61
C GLN A 637 55.29 -24.76 -58.59
N LYS A 638 55.39 -26.08 -58.36
CA LYS A 638 54.22 -26.96 -58.16
C LYS A 638 53.58 -26.77 -56.79
N ALA A 639 54.38 -26.54 -55.75
CA ALA A 639 53.87 -26.21 -54.42
C ALA A 639 53.12 -24.87 -54.43
N LEU A 640 53.68 -23.83 -55.07
CA LEU A 640 53.02 -22.54 -55.25
C LEU A 640 51.73 -22.65 -56.06
N GLN A 641 51.69 -23.47 -57.12
CA GLN A 641 50.47 -23.66 -57.90
C GLN A 641 49.37 -24.35 -57.09
N SER A 642 49.72 -25.35 -56.28
CA SER A 642 48.76 -26.00 -55.39
C SER A 642 48.27 -25.05 -54.28
N GLU A 643 49.17 -24.24 -53.72
CA GLU A 643 48.85 -23.24 -52.70
C GLU A 643 47.97 -22.11 -53.27
N LEU A 644 48.22 -21.68 -54.50
CA LEU A 644 47.44 -20.65 -55.20
C LEU A 644 46.06 -21.19 -55.62
N GLN A 645 45.97 -22.47 -55.97
CA GLN A 645 44.68 -23.13 -56.24
C GLN A 645 43.85 -23.25 -54.95
N GLN A 646 44.48 -23.68 -53.86
CA GLN A 646 43.82 -23.80 -52.56
C GLN A 646 43.38 -22.43 -52.01
N ALA A 647 44.22 -21.40 -52.13
CA ALA A 647 43.86 -20.03 -51.76
C ALA A 647 42.70 -19.47 -52.61
N ARG A 648 42.55 -19.90 -53.87
CA ARG A 648 41.42 -19.51 -54.71
C ARG A 648 40.13 -20.18 -54.29
N GLU A 649 40.19 -21.47 -53.95
CA GLU A 649 39.05 -22.23 -53.44
C GLU A 649 38.58 -21.67 -52.08
N ASP A 650 39.50 -21.35 -51.17
CA ASP A 650 39.20 -20.72 -49.89
C ASP A 650 38.60 -19.31 -50.05
N LEU A 651 39.10 -18.51 -51.01
CA LEU A 651 38.52 -17.19 -51.32
C LEU A 651 37.10 -17.31 -51.90
N GLN A 652 36.84 -18.36 -52.67
CA GLN A 652 35.52 -18.59 -53.23
C GLN A 652 34.52 -19.03 -52.15
N SER A 653 34.92 -19.95 -51.27
CA SER A 653 34.06 -20.36 -50.14
C SER A 653 33.78 -19.21 -49.18
N LEU A 654 34.80 -18.39 -48.86
CA LEU A 654 34.63 -17.20 -48.01
C LEU A 654 33.67 -16.19 -48.64
N ARG A 655 33.71 -16.04 -49.97
CA ARG A 655 32.82 -15.13 -50.69
C ARG A 655 31.37 -15.62 -50.66
N GLU A 656 31.14 -16.92 -50.82
CA GLU A 656 29.83 -17.54 -50.72
C GLU A 656 29.26 -17.45 -49.29
N GLU A 657 30.08 -17.70 -48.26
CA GLU A 657 29.70 -17.51 -46.85
C GLU A 657 29.38 -16.04 -46.54
N MET A 658 30.21 -15.10 -47.04
CA MET A 658 29.97 -13.67 -46.87
C MET A 658 28.67 -13.23 -47.56
N GLN A 659 28.38 -13.74 -48.75
CA GLN A 659 27.15 -13.43 -49.47
C GLN A 659 25.93 -13.96 -48.72
N THR A 660 26.01 -15.20 -48.21
CA THR A 660 24.93 -15.80 -47.40
C THR A 660 24.69 -14.98 -46.13
N SER A 661 25.76 -14.59 -45.42
CA SER A 661 25.66 -13.73 -44.24
C SER A 661 25.08 -12.34 -44.54
N GLN A 662 25.40 -11.76 -45.70
CA GLN A 662 24.81 -10.50 -46.15
C GLN A 662 23.32 -10.63 -46.45
N GLU A 663 22.89 -11.74 -47.06
CA GLU A 663 21.47 -12.02 -47.33
C GLU A 663 20.69 -12.26 -46.03
N GLU A 664 21.25 -13.01 -45.07
CA GLU A 664 20.66 -13.19 -43.74
C GLU A 664 20.55 -11.88 -42.96
N LEU A 665 21.61 -11.06 -42.96
CA LEU A 665 21.58 -9.73 -42.33
C LEU A 665 20.54 -8.82 -42.96
N LYS A 666 20.40 -8.88 -44.29
CA LYS A 666 19.39 -8.10 -45.00
C LYS A 666 17.98 -8.57 -44.62
N SER A 667 17.73 -9.87 -44.59
CA SER A 667 16.44 -10.44 -44.16
C SER A 667 16.10 -10.06 -42.72
N ALA A 668 17.05 -10.17 -41.79
CA ALA A 668 16.83 -9.79 -40.39
C ALA A 668 16.55 -8.29 -40.25
N ASN A 669 17.16 -7.46 -41.09
CA ASN A 669 16.91 -6.02 -41.09
C ASN A 669 15.53 -5.67 -41.66
N GLU A 670 15.08 -6.38 -42.70
CA GLU A 670 13.72 -6.24 -43.24
C GLU A 670 12.66 -6.70 -42.23
N GLU A 671 12.90 -7.78 -41.50
CA GLU A 671 12.02 -8.25 -40.41
C GLU A 671 11.98 -7.26 -39.23
N LEU A 672 13.13 -6.73 -38.82
CA LEU A 672 13.20 -5.67 -37.81
C LEU A 672 12.47 -4.39 -38.26
N GLN A 673 12.56 -4.03 -39.53
CA GLN A 673 11.82 -2.89 -40.06
C GLN A 673 10.31 -3.16 -40.03
N SER A 674 9.87 -4.35 -40.45
CA SER A 674 8.46 -4.75 -40.42
C SER A 674 7.88 -4.74 -38.99
N THR A 675 8.61 -5.29 -38.02
CA THR A 675 8.17 -5.28 -36.61
C THR A 675 8.12 -3.87 -36.04
N ASN A 676 9.01 -2.98 -36.47
CA ASN A 676 8.99 -1.59 -36.06
C ASN A 676 7.80 -0.82 -36.67
N GLU A 677 7.45 -1.10 -37.93
CA GLU A 677 6.24 -0.56 -38.57
C GLU A 677 4.96 -1.06 -37.88
N GLU A 678 4.90 -2.32 -37.48
CA GLU A 678 3.78 -2.88 -36.71
C GLU A 678 3.68 -2.27 -35.30
N LEU A 679 4.81 -2.08 -34.61
CA LEU A 679 4.86 -1.38 -33.33
C LEU A 679 4.45 0.10 -33.44
N GLN A 680 4.78 0.75 -34.56
CA GLN A 680 4.34 2.11 -34.81
C GLN A 680 2.83 2.15 -35.05
N SER A 681 2.29 1.23 -35.86
CA SER A 681 0.85 1.12 -36.12
C SER A 681 0.06 0.85 -34.84
N THR A 682 0.52 -0.06 -33.98
CA THR A 682 -0.15 -0.36 -32.69
C THR A 682 -0.08 0.82 -31.72
N ASN A 683 0.99 1.62 -31.76
CA ASN A 683 1.04 2.87 -31.01
C ASN A 683 0.05 3.91 -31.55
N GLU A 684 -0.10 4.03 -32.87
CA GLU A 684 -1.07 4.93 -33.50
C GLU A 684 -2.51 4.53 -33.12
N GLU A 685 -2.85 3.24 -33.15
CA GLU A 685 -4.14 2.71 -32.68
C GLU A 685 -4.38 2.96 -31.18
N LEU A 686 -3.34 2.84 -30.35
CA LEU A 686 -3.45 3.17 -28.91
C LEU A 686 -3.68 4.67 -28.69
N THR A 687 -3.00 5.53 -29.45
CA THR A 687 -3.19 6.98 -29.34
C THR A 687 -4.59 7.41 -29.77
N THR A 688 -5.12 6.82 -30.84
CA THR A 688 -6.48 7.11 -31.30
C THR A 688 -7.53 6.63 -30.29
N SER A 689 -7.38 5.42 -29.75
CA SER A 689 -8.27 4.92 -28.68
C SER A 689 -8.24 5.80 -27.42
N LYS A 690 -7.06 6.34 -27.08
CA LYS A 690 -6.91 7.29 -25.99
C LYS A 690 -7.62 8.62 -26.27
N GLU A 691 -7.52 9.15 -27.49
CA GLU A 691 -8.21 10.38 -27.90
C GLU A 691 -9.74 10.20 -27.87
N GLU A 692 -10.27 9.07 -28.33
CA GLU A 692 -11.70 8.74 -28.25
C GLU A 692 -12.20 8.68 -26.80
N MET A 693 -11.46 8.02 -25.91
CA MET A 693 -11.78 7.95 -24.48
C MET A 693 -11.77 9.34 -23.83
N GLN A 694 -10.85 10.21 -24.22
CA GLN A 694 -10.78 11.56 -23.70
C GLN A 694 -11.97 12.41 -24.18
N SER A 695 -12.35 12.31 -25.45
CA SER A 695 -13.54 12.96 -26.01
C SER A 695 -14.82 12.53 -25.29
N LEU A 696 -14.99 11.23 -25.04
CA LEU A 696 -16.18 10.69 -24.38
C LEU A 696 -16.29 11.15 -22.91
N ASN A 697 -15.15 11.33 -22.25
CA ASN A 697 -15.10 11.89 -20.91
C ASN A 697 -15.47 13.39 -20.90
N GLU A 698 -15.03 14.16 -21.90
CA GLU A 698 -15.40 15.57 -22.05
C GLU A 698 -16.90 15.74 -22.32
N GLU A 699 -17.52 14.88 -23.13
CA GLU A 699 -18.97 14.85 -23.32
C GLU A 699 -19.72 14.51 -22.02
N LEU A 700 -19.26 13.50 -21.28
CA LEU A 700 -19.87 13.12 -19.99
C LEU A 700 -19.80 14.24 -18.95
N GLN A 701 -18.68 14.95 -18.87
CA GLN A 701 -18.54 16.09 -17.97
C GLN A 701 -19.48 17.23 -18.36
N THR A 702 -19.66 17.47 -19.66
CA THR A 702 -20.56 18.49 -20.16
C THR A 702 -22.02 18.16 -19.84
N VAL A 703 -22.43 16.91 -20.05
CA VAL A 703 -23.79 16.44 -19.72
C VAL A 703 -24.05 16.53 -18.20
N ASN A 704 -23.07 16.15 -17.38
CA ASN A 704 -23.20 16.29 -15.92
C ASN A 704 -23.32 17.76 -15.48
N ALA A 705 -22.56 18.66 -16.10
CA ALA A 705 -22.68 20.09 -15.83
C ALA A 705 -24.06 20.63 -16.21
N GLU A 706 -24.60 20.22 -17.37
CA GLU A 706 -25.95 20.62 -17.79
C GLU A 706 -27.03 20.06 -16.85
N LEU A 707 -26.89 18.80 -16.40
CA LEU A 707 -27.81 18.20 -15.42
C LEU A 707 -27.79 18.96 -14.09
N GLN A 708 -26.61 19.36 -13.62
CA GLN A 708 -26.47 20.14 -12.38
C GLN A 708 -27.18 21.49 -12.50
N VAL A 709 -27.02 22.19 -13.64
CA VAL A 709 -27.73 23.45 -13.89
C VAL A 709 -29.25 23.24 -13.87
N LYS A 710 -29.76 22.16 -14.47
CA LYS A 710 -31.19 21.83 -14.45
C LYS A 710 -31.71 21.55 -13.03
N VAL A 711 -30.92 20.87 -12.19
CA VAL A 711 -31.25 20.63 -10.78
C VAL A 711 -31.31 21.96 -10.01
N ASP A 712 -30.35 22.85 -10.24
CA ASP A 712 -30.30 24.16 -9.59
C ASP A 712 -31.46 25.08 -10.02
N ASP A 713 -31.85 25.04 -11.30
CA ASP A 713 -33.03 25.75 -11.81
C ASP A 713 -34.33 25.23 -11.17
N LEU A 714 -34.47 23.90 -11.04
CA LEU A 714 -35.63 23.28 -10.36
C LEU A 714 -35.67 23.66 -8.88
N SER A 715 -34.52 23.66 -8.20
CA SER A 715 -34.46 24.09 -6.80
C SER A 715 -34.84 25.56 -6.64
N ARG A 716 -34.41 26.45 -7.55
CA ARG A 716 -34.80 27.86 -7.54
C ARG A 716 -36.30 28.04 -7.74
N ALA A 717 -36.88 27.40 -8.76
CA ALA A 717 -38.32 27.45 -9.01
C ALA A 717 -39.15 26.89 -7.83
N SER A 718 -38.67 25.82 -7.19
CA SER A 718 -39.31 25.23 -6.01
C SER A 718 -39.28 26.20 -4.81
N ASN A 719 -38.13 26.86 -4.58
CA ASN A 719 -37.97 27.86 -3.53
C ASN A 719 -38.86 29.07 -3.78
N ASP A 720 -38.92 29.58 -5.01
CA ASP A 720 -39.80 30.71 -5.38
C ASP A 720 -41.27 30.37 -5.14
N MET A 721 -41.70 29.15 -5.51
CA MET A 721 -43.05 28.68 -5.23
C MET A 721 -43.34 28.58 -3.71
N ASN A 722 -42.38 28.09 -2.92
CA ASN A 722 -42.52 28.03 -1.46
C ASN A 722 -42.66 29.43 -0.85
N ASN A 723 -41.85 30.38 -1.33
CA ASN A 723 -41.87 31.76 -0.87
C ASN A 723 -43.18 32.46 -1.24
N LEU A 724 -43.66 32.29 -2.48
CA LEU A 724 -44.95 32.84 -2.91
C LEU A 724 -46.10 32.30 -2.06
N LEU A 725 -46.18 30.98 -1.88
CA LEU A 725 -47.25 30.36 -1.08
C LEU A 725 -47.22 30.79 0.39
N ASN A 726 -46.03 30.99 0.98
CA ASN A 726 -45.92 31.48 2.36
C ASN A 726 -46.21 32.99 2.48
N SER A 727 -45.95 33.78 1.44
CA SER A 727 -46.19 35.23 1.41
C SER A 727 -47.66 35.63 1.31
N MET A 728 -48.52 34.73 0.84
CA MET A 728 -49.96 35.00 0.70
C MET A 728 -50.71 34.96 2.05
N GLU A 729 -50.05 34.55 3.14
CA GLU A 729 -50.61 34.42 4.51
C GLU A 729 -51.88 33.55 4.63
N ILE A 730 -52.31 32.88 3.55
CA ILE A 730 -53.47 31.98 3.54
C ILE A 730 -53.03 30.59 4.02
N ALA A 731 -53.67 30.12 5.09
CA ALA A 731 -53.52 28.76 5.56
C ALA A 731 -54.08 27.79 4.50
N THR A 732 -53.20 26.99 3.88
CA THR A 732 -53.53 26.09 2.77
C THR A 732 -52.85 24.75 2.95
N ILE A 733 -53.56 23.66 2.66
CA ILE A 733 -53.03 22.31 2.64
C ILE A 733 -53.36 21.62 1.32
N PHE A 734 -52.36 20.97 0.74
CA PHE A 734 -52.47 20.19 -0.49
C PHE A 734 -52.44 18.72 -0.13
N LEU A 735 -53.44 17.98 -0.56
CA LEU A 735 -53.58 16.55 -0.33
C LEU A 735 -53.52 15.80 -1.65
N ASP A 736 -53.05 14.55 -1.63
CA ASP A 736 -53.12 13.64 -2.77
C ASP A 736 -54.51 12.98 -2.90
N ASN A 737 -54.66 12.08 -3.87
CA ASN A 737 -55.90 11.32 -4.11
C ASN A 737 -56.31 10.40 -2.95
N THR A 738 -55.38 10.08 -2.06
CA THR A 738 -55.59 9.28 -0.84
C THR A 738 -55.72 10.13 0.42
N LEU A 739 -55.80 11.47 0.27
CA LEU A 739 -55.87 12.46 1.35
C LEU A 739 -54.61 12.51 2.25
N ASN A 740 -53.44 12.12 1.72
CA ASN A 740 -52.16 12.36 2.38
C ASN A 740 -51.62 13.75 2.07
N ILE A 741 -50.93 14.34 3.03
CA ILE A 741 -50.38 15.69 2.93
C ILE A 741 -49.22 15.70 1.92
N ARG A 742 -49.38 16.41 0.81
CA ARG A 742 -48.29 16.63 -0.16
C ARG A 742 -47.47 17.86 0.16
N ARG A 743 -48.14 18.92 0.59
CA ARG A 743 -47.54 20.23 0.86
C ARG A 743 -48.49 21.07 1.70
N PHE A 744 -47.96 22.04 2.41
CA PHE A 744 -48.77 22.99 3.16
C PHE A 744 -48.05 24.34 3.28
N THR A 745 -48.80 25.41 3.57
CA THR A 745 -48.23 26.72 3.88
C THR A 745 -47.88 26.83 5.36
N SER A 746 -46.87 27.62 5.71
CA SER A 746 -46.47 27.81 7.11
C SER A 746 -47.63 28.22 8.03
N HIS A 747 -48.60 28.98 7.50
CA HIS A 747 -49.73 29.50 8.27
C HIS A 747 -50.73 28.42 8.67
N ILE A 748 -50.74 27.25 8.01
CA ILE A 748 -51.61 26.14 8.41
C ILE A 748 -51.27 25.60 9.81
N SER A 749 -50.02 25.77 10.27
CA SER A 749 -49.54 25.21 11.54
C SER A 749 -50.29 25.78 12.76
N HIS A 750 -50.96 26.93 12.57
CA HIS A 750 -51.82 27.54 13.58
C HIS A 750 -53.19 26.84 13.71
N LEU A 751 -53.65 26.13 12.68
CA LEU A 751 -54.93 25.41 12.64
C LEU A 751 -54.76 23.89 12.76
N PHE A 752 -53.68 23.35 12.20
CA PHE A 752 -53.31 21.94 12.24
C PHE A 752 -51.90 21.82 12.83
N LYS A 753 -51.68 20.88 13.75
CA LYS A 753 -50.34 20.67 14.35
C LYS A 753 -49.42 19.87 13.42
N VAL A 754 -49.15 20.40 12.23
CA VAL A 754 -48.29 19.78 11.20
C VAL A 754 -46.84 20.24 11.31
N ILE A 755 -45.92 19.33 11.05
CA ILE A 755 -44.48 19.59 10.87
C ILE A 755 -44.02 19.16 9.48
N ALA A 756 -42.84 19.62 9.04
CA ALA A 756 -42.30 19.31 7.71
C ALA A 756 -42.16 17.80 7.43
N ALA A 757 -41.97 16.99 8.47
CA ALA A 757 -41.89 15.53 8.37
C ALA A 757 -43.26 14.83 8.19
N ASP A 758 -44.38 15.55 8.33
CA ASP A 758 -45.72 15.00 8.13
C ASP A 758 -46.16 14.96 6.66
N VAL A 759 -45.31 15.43 5.73
CA VAL A 759 -45.53 15.23 4.29
C VAL A 759 -45.53 13.72 3.99
N GLY A 760 -46.61 13.23 3.38
CA GLY A 760 -46.89 11.82 3.12
C GLY A 760 -47.79 11.16 4.16
N ARG A 761 -48.14 11.83 5.27
CA ARG A 761 -49.07 11.28 6.28
C ARG A 761 -50.54 11.58 5.94
N PRO A 762 -51.48 10.70 6.32
CA PRO A 762 -52.91 10.95 6.16
C PRO A 762 -53.38 12.17 6.97
N LEU A 763 -54.27 12.99 6.40
CA LEU A 763 -54.84 14.14 7.11
C LEU A 763 -55.56 13.74 8.42
N SER A 764 -56.11 12.52 8.50
CA SER A 764 -56.80 12.00 9.68
C SER A 764 -55.91 11.89 10.93
N ASP A 765 -54.60 11.75 10.73
CA ASP A 765 -53.65 11.50 11.81
C ASP A 765 -53.15 12.81 12.45
N ILE A 766 -53.56 13.95 11.87
CA ILE A 766 -53.13 15.28 12.29
C ILE A 766 -54.20 15.92 13.18
N VAL A 767 -53.77 16.40 14.34
CA VAL A 767 -54.64 17.10 15.29
C VAL A 767 -54.98 18.51 14.77
N THR A 768 -56.27 18.85 14.78
CA THR A 768 -56.81 20.15 14.36
C THR A 768 -57.51 20.88 15.50
N ASP A 769 -57.39 22.21 15.50
CA ASP A 769 -58.10 23.12 16.42
C ASP A 769 -59.46 23.61 15.86
N LEU A 770 -59.84 23.17 14.65
CA LEU A 770 -61.12 23.47 14.00
C LEU A 770 -62.23 22.53 14.50
N ASP A 771 -63.44 23.08 14.72
CA ASP A 771 -64.63 22.29 15.02
C ASP A 771 -65.30 21.82 13.71
N TYR A 772 -64.58 20.97 12.95
CA TYR A 772 -65.01 20.48 11.64
C TYR A 772 -64.93 18.94 11.50
N PRO A 773 -65.80 18.18 12.19
CA PRO A 773 -65.74 16.71 12.15
C PRO A 773 -66.01 16.10 10.76
N ALA A 774 -66.71 16.81 9.88
CA ALA A 774 -67.04 16.34 8.52
C ALA A 774 -65.96 16.66 7.46
N LEU A 775 -64.86 17.32 7.82
CA LEU A 775 -63.83 17.81 6.88
C LEU A 775 -63.34 16.73 5.90
N GLN A 776 -63.06 15.52 6.41
CA GLN A 776 -62.55 14.42 5.60
C GLN A 776 -63.60 13.92 4.60
N GLN A 777 -64.86 13.81 5.02
CA GLN A 777 -65.97 13.38 4.18
C GLN A 777 -66.23 14.39 3.07
N ASP A 778 -66.21 15.69 3.40
CA ASP A 778 -66.35 16.77 2.42
C ASP A 778 -65.19 16.79 1.42
N ALA A 779 -63.94 16.53 1.86
CA ALA A 779 -62.79 16.41 0.95
C ALA A 779 -62.90 15.22 -0.01
N GLN A 780 -63.40 14.09 0.48
CA GLN A 780 -63.61 12.88 -0.32
C GLN A 780 -64.77 13.05 -1.31
N GLU A 781 -65.82 13.77 -0.92
CA GLU A 781 -66.93 14.10 -1.81
C GLU A 781 -66.52 15.11 -2.90
N VAL A 782 -65.60 16.04 -2.61
CA VAL A 782 -65.02 16.93 -3.63
C VAL A 782 -64.16 16.15 -4.63
N LEU A 783 -63.39 15.14 -4.18
CA LEU A 783 -62.66 14.24 -5.09
C LEU A 783 -63.60 13.42 -5.99
N ARG A 784 -64.79 13.05 -5.50
CA ARG A 784 -65.78 12.26 -6.24
C ARG A 784 -66.64 13.09 -7.19
N SER A 785 -67.14 14.23 -6.72
CA SER A 785 -68.09 15.09 -7.44
C SER A 785 -67.40 16.15 -8.30
N LEU A 786 -66.15 16.50 -7.98
CA LEU A 786 -65.36 17.57 -8.59
C LEU A 786 -65.97 18.97 -8.43
N VAL A 787 -66.98 19.10 -7.58
CA VAL A 787 -67.62 20.37 -7.20
C VAL A 787 -66.97 20.85 -5.92
N PHE A 788 -66.53 22.11 -5.89
CA PHE A 788 -65.92 22.68 -4.70
C PHE A 788 -66.95 22.83 -3.57
N VAL A 789 -66.51 22.66 -2.33
CA VAL A 789 -67.33 22.84 -1.12
C VAL A 789 -66.80 24.06 -0.36
N GLU A 790 -67.73 24.89 0.13
CA GLU A 790 -67.42 26.07 0.92
C GLU A 790 -68.30 26.10 2.17
N LYS A 791 -67.68 26.18 3.36
CA LYS A 791 -68.39 26.26 4.65
C LYS A 791 -67.73 27.27 5.58
N GLN A 792 -68.52 27.87 6.45
CA GLN A 792 -68.03 28.73 7.54
C GLN A 792 -68.00 27.90 8.82
N ILE A 793 -66.83 27.76 9.42
CA ILE A 793 -66.57 26.87 10.55
C ILE A 793 -65.90 27.65 11.68
N THR A 794 -66.25 27.31 12.92
CA THR A 794 -65.64 27.88 14.13
C THR A 794 -64.43 27.07 14.58
N ALA A 795 -63.43 27.75 15.12
CA ALA A 795 -62.32 27.12 15.84
C ALA A 795 -62.56 27.14 17.36
N ARG A 796 -61.80 26.33 18.10
CA ARG A 796 -61.89 26.22 19.58
C ARG A 796 -61.62 27.54 20.33
N ASP A 797 -60.98 28.50 19.69
CA ASP A 797 -60.69 29.85 20.21
C ASP A 797 -61.75 30.89 19.83
N SER A 798 -62.92 30.46 19.36
CA SER A 798 -64.05 31.32 18.92
C SER A 798 -63.78 32.17 17.66
N ARG A 799 -62.70 31.91 16.92
CA ARG A 799 -62.50 32.48 15.58
C ARG A 799 -63.35 31.77 14.53
N TRP A 800 -63.74 32.50 13.48
CA TRP A 800 -64.50 31.99 12.36
C TRP A 800 -63.62 31.88 11.12
N PHE A 801 -63.61 30.70 10.50
CA PHE A 801 -62.87 30.43 9.28
C PHE A 801 -63.82 30.06 8.15
N LYS A 802 -63.61 30.66 6.99
CA LYS A 802 -64.20 30.23 5.73
C LYS A 802 -63.30 29.16 5.13
N VAL A 803 -63.78 27.92 5.13
CA VAL A 803 -63.07 26.75 4.59
C VAL A 803 -63.55 26.47 3.19
N ARG A 804 -62.61 26.40 2.24
CA ARG A 804 -62.91 26.10 0.83
C ARG A 804 -62.08 24.92 0.37
N ILE A 805 -62.75 23.88 -0.12
CA ILE A 805 -62.13 22.65 -0.62
C ILE A 805 -62.33 22.58 -2.13
N MET A 806 -61.24 22.42 -2.87
CA MET A 806 -61.24 22.36 -4.33
C MET A 806 -60.46 21.14 -4.85
N PRO A 807 -60.83 20.57 -6.01
CA PRO A 807 -59.99 19.57 -6.67
C PRO A 807 -58.70 20.21 -7.19
N TYR A 808 -57.57 19.55 -6.94
CA TYR A 808 -56.27 19.93 -7.49
C TYR A 808 -56.12 19.35 -8.90
N ARG A 809 -55.86 20.20 -9.88
CA ARG A 809 -55.66 19.80 -11.28
C ARG A 809 -54.22 20.03 -11.69
N THR A 810 -53.59 19.01 -12.28
CA THR A 810 -52.26 19.12 -12.89
C THR A 810 -52.35 19.87 -14.22
N GLN A 811 -51.18 20.22 -14.80
CA GLN A 811 -51.12 20.88 -16.11
C GLN A 811 -51.72 20.02 -17.23
N ASP A 812 -51.68 18.69 -17.10
CA ASP A 812 -52.32 17.74 -18.02
C ASP A 812 -53.83 17.57 -17.77
N ASN A 813 -54.41 18.45 -16.93
CA ASN A 813 -55.83 18.46 -16.57
C ASN A 813 -56.30 17.18 -15.85
N LEU A 814 -55.36 16.42 -15.26
CA LEU A 814 -55.64 15.26 -14.41
C LEU A 814 -55.88 15.73 -12.97
N ILE A 815 -56.77 15.04 -12.27
CA ILE A 815 -57.13 15.34 -10.89
C ILE A 815 -56.19 14.57 -9.99
N ASP A 816 -55.39 15.29 -9.22
CA ASP A 816 -54.28 14.76 -8.45
C ASP A 816 -54.34 15.24 -7.00
N GLY A 817 -55.56 15.14 -6.45
CA GLY A 817 -55.88 15.42 -5.06
C GLY A 817 -56.80 16.62 -4.85
N VAL A 818 -56.70 17.21 -3.66
CA VAL A 818 -57.53 18.37 -3.25
C VAL A 818 -56.67 19.43 -2.56
N VAL A 819 -57.08 20.68 -2.74
CA VAL A 819 -56.54 21.84 -2.03
C VAL A 819 -57.59 22.34 -1.07
N ILE A 820 -57.22 22.53 0.19
CA ILE A 820 -58.09 23.10 1.22
C ILE A 820 -57.48 24.41 1.68
N THR A 821 -58.24 25.50 1.57
CA THR A 821 -57.86 26.84 2.02
C THR A 821 -58.73 27.28 3.20
N PHE A 822 -58.12 27.99 4.14
CA PHE A 822 -58.74 28.49 5.35
C PHE A 822 -58.52 30.00 5.42
N ILE A 823 -59.61 30.76 5.39
CA ILE A 823 -59.59 32.23 5.43
C ILE A 823 -60.25 32.69 6.72
N ASP A 824 -59.57 33.48 7.55
CA ASP A 824 -60.16 34.05 8.76
C ASP A 824 -61.21 35.11 8.39
N ILE A 825 -62.44 34.94 8.87
CA ILE A 825 -63.58 35.86 8.66
C ILE A 825 -64.12 36.40 9.99
N SER A 826 -63.32 36.32 11.05
CA SER A 826 -63.72 36.71 12.41
C SER A 826 -64.09 38.19 12.51
N GLU A 827 -63.35 39.08 11.84
CA GLU A 827 -63.68 40.52 11.83
C GLU A 827 -65.01 40.80 11.10
N THR A 828 -65.23 40.15 9.96
CA THR A 828 -66.49 40.28 9.21
C THR A 828 -67.68 39.80 10.05
N LYS A 829 -67.52 38.71 10.81
CA LYS A 829 -68.58 38.20 11.71
C LYS A 829 -68.84 39.12 12.91
N LYS A 830 -67.82 39.77 13.45
CA LYS A 830 -68.00 40.80 14.50
C LYS A 830 -68.77 41.99 13.97
N LEU A 831 -68.39 42.51 12.80
CA LEU A 831 -69.09 43.62 12.14
C LEU A 831 -70.54 43.27 11.80
N GLU A 832 -70.81 42.05 11.33
CA GLU A 832 -72.17 41.55 11.05
C GLU A 832 -73.02 41.49 12.33
N ALA A 833 -72.43 41.04 13.45
CA ALA A 833 -73.11 41.01 14.75
C ALA A 833 -73.34 42.41 15.34
N GLU A 834 -72.41 43.35 15.16
CA GLU A 834 -72.55 44.75 15.58
C GLU A 834 -73.65 45.47 14.78
N LEU A 835 -73.71 45.26 13.46
CA LEU A 835 -74.79 45.76 12.59
C LEU A 835 -76.14 45.20 13.00
N ARG A 836 -76.24 43.90 13.25
CA ARG A 836 -77.48 43.25 13.69
C ARG A 836 -77.97 43.76 15.06
N ASN A 837 -77.05 44.03 15.98
CA ASN A 837 -77.35 44.66 17.28
C ASN A 837 -77.70 46.16 17.16
N SER A 838 -77.27 46.85 16.10
CA SER A 838 -77.67 48.23 15.83
C SER A 838 -79.07 48.33 15.22
N ASP A 839 -79.46 47.36 14.38
CA ASP A 839 -80.82 47.30 13.81
C ASP A 839 -81.87 46.93 14.87
N GLU A 840 -81.53 46.06 15.84
CA GLU A 840 -82.42 45.74 16.98
C GLU A 840 -82.59 46.89 18.00
N LYS A 841 -81.71 47.91 17.98
CA LYS A 841 -81.86 49.13 18.80
C LYS A 841 -82.67 50.23 18.10
N THR A 842 -83.04 50.04 16.84
CA THR A 842 -83.76 51.04 16.03
C THR A 842 -85.21 50.62 15.74
N THR A 843 -85.68 49.53 16.34
CA THR A 843 -87.09 49.13 16.52
C THR A 843 -87.46 49.19 17.99
#